data_AF-A0A0M0WZW2-F1
#
_entry.id   AF-A0A0M0WZW2-F1
#
_cell.length_a   1.000
_cell.length_b   1.000
_cell.length_c   1.000
_cell.angle_alpha   90.00
_cell.angle_beta   90.00
_cell.angle_gamma   90.00
#
_symmetry.space_group_name_H-M   'P 1'
#
loop_
_entity.id
_entity.type
_entity.pdbx_description
1 polymer ?
#
loop_
_entity_poly.entity_id
_entity_poly.type
_entity_poly.pdbx_seq_one_letter_code
_entity_poly.pdbx_strand_id
1 'polypeptide(L)'
;MFNQLTSVEFETPLNITTIGTHAFAENQLTNIEIPSTLTEIKRSIFAYNQLTSVQIPSSITMIDEGAFAYNRLTNVEFENPSNVKTIDGVVFKNNQLTSIEIPSSVETIRYDAFIENSLDYVIFHGKPQFSSDKTPFDQQYKEGKTFYGWFEDKDYTIKWSNTIPQPMTIYAMWDLPNNCTVTFDTNGGNNVPSKTTKCGNLLIEPTNPKKEGYTFEGWYKDKGLTEAWNFNQDVVTKDITLYAKWSKASYIVTFDANGGSEVPSLSVGHSELVKVPVVPKKEGYTFDGWHKDKELTVPWDFAKDVVTKNVTLYAKWTKDHTSGGGSGWSRLYTVTFDSNDGSEVPPQTVGFNDLVKAPSTPVKDGCQFTGWYKDAELKNAWDFAKDRVTADIILYAKWTKDNVSEGSYIVTFDSNGGIKVPSQTVAYKALVKAPSNPKKEGYMFIGWYKNKEFTKAWDFEKDEVTVDITLYARWMQESNGCDITFKDIDHNWAQDMIQEVAKRCIIKGYPDGTFRPNDLAQRQHVVLMIDRALQPAPIREAVLFSDVPKSHVYFEQITRLQRAGIVDGSNGAFRPNDYITRAQMAKIMVLAFGLTPEGNSTFKDVDRSHWASGYIASLADYNIALGDENGNFRPNENLTRAQFTACMYRALGL
;
A
#
# COMPACT_ATOMS: atom_id res chain seq x y z
N MET A 1 -51.28 -31.01 13.45
CA MET A 1 -50.65 -32.10 12.69
C MET A 1 -49.75 -31.40 11.69
N PHE A 2 -48.43 -31.44 11.90
CA PHE A 2 -47.49 -30.75 11.02
C PHE A 2 -47.43 -31.46 9.67
N ASN A 3 -47.25 -30.70 8.60
CA ASN A 3 -47.11 -31.27 7.27
C ASN A 3 -45.71 -31.93 7.16
N GLN A 4 -45.54 -32.93 6.30
CA GLN A 4 -44.31 -33.74 6.24
C GLN A 4 -43.66 -33.70 4.85
N LEU A 5 -43.82 -32.59 4.12
CA LEU A 5 -43.22 -32.44 2.81
C LEU A 5 -41.70 -32.47 2.92
N THR A 6 -41.06 -33.30 2.11
CA THR A 6 -39.59 -33.41 2.01
C THR A 6 -39.03 -32.68 0.80
N SER A 7 -39.87 -32.43 -0.22
CA SER A 7 -39.52 -31.67 -1.41
C SER A 7 -40.72 -30.91 -1.96
N VAL A 8 -40.43 -29.84 -2.70
CA VAL A 8 -41.39 -29.07 -3.51
C VAL A 8 -40.72 -28.82 -4.85
N GLU A 9 -41.39 -29.18 -5.92
CA GLU A 9 -40.97 -28.89 -7.29
C GLU A 9 -42.05 -28.06 -7.98
N PHE A 10 -41.65 -27.03 -8.70
CA PHE A 10 -42.56 -26.18 -9.45
C PHE A 10 -42.48 -26.57 -10.94
N GLU A 11 -43.59 -27.03 -11.50
CA GLU A 11 -43.63 -27.46 -12.90
C GLU A 11 -43.43 -26.30 -13.87
N THR A 12 -42.68 -26.56 -14.94
CA THR A 12 -42.53 -25.63 -16.07
C THR A 12 -43.62 -25.88 -17.13
N PRO A 13 -44.26 -24.84 -17.69
CA PRO A 13 -43.96 -23.41 -17.51
C PRO A 13 -44.52 -22.83 -16.20
N LEU A 14 -43.71 -22.00 -15.53
CA LEU A 14 -44.07 -21.32 -14.28
C LEU A 14 -45.12 -20.23 -14.53
N ASN A 15 -46.34 -20.43 -14.02
CA ASN A 15 -47.40 -19.42 -13.99
C ASN A 15 -47.71 -18.89 -12.58
N ILE A 16 -46.91 -19.28 -11.58
CA ILE A 16 -47.13 -18.94 -10.17
C ILE A 16 -46.56 -17.55 -9.91
N THR A 17 -47.42 -16.58 -9.70
CA THR A 17 -47.03 -15.20 -9.37
C THR A 17 -47.08 -14.90 -7.88
N THR A 18 -47.72 -15.78 -7.08
CA THR A 18 -47.83 -15.63 -5.63
C THR A 18 -47.86 -16.99 -4.93
N ILE A 19 -47.28 -17.05 -3.75
CA ILE A 19 -47.40 -18.17 -2.80
C ILE A 19 -47.78 -17.57 -1.45
N GLY A 20 -48.72 -18.19 -0.75
CA GLY A 20 -49.26 -17.68 0.50
C GLY A 20 -48.25 -17.69 1.66
N THR A 21 -48.52 -16.84 2.65
CA THR A 21 -47.90 -16.84 3.98
C THR A 21 -47.99 -18.23 4.62
N HIS A 22 -46.88 -18.72 5.22
CA HIS A 22 -46.75 -20.06 5.82
C HIS A 22 -46.99 -21.28 4.89
N ALA A 23 -47.07 -21.10 3.56
CA ALA A 23 -47.48 -22.19 2.66
C ALA A 23 -46.64 -23.47 2.78
N PHE A 24 -45.34 -23.34 3.08
CA PHE A 24 -44.43 -24.46 3.27
C PHE A 24 -43.77 -24.45 4.65
N ALA A 25 -44.36 -23.76 5.63
CA ALA A 25 -43.88 -23.75 7.00
C ALA A 25 -44.06 -25.13 7.67
N GLU A 26 -43.21 -25.44 8.64
CA GLU A 26 -43.34 -26.63 9.51
C GLU A 26 -43.36 -27.94 8.70
N ASN A 27 -42.38 -28.09 7.80
CA ASN A 27 -42.17 -29.25 6.95
C ASN A 27 -40.77 -29.86 7.17
N GLN A 28 -40.34 -30.74 6.27
CA GLN A 28 -39.03 -31.41 6.30
C GLN A 28 -38.20 -31.09 5.05
N LEU A 29 -38.42 -29.92 4.44
CA LEU A 29 -37.74 -29.52 3.21
C LEU A 29 -36.25 -29.34 3.45
N THR A 30 -35.41 -29.98 2.63
CA THR A 30 -33.95 -29.83 2.68
C THR A 30 -33.41 -28.87 1.62
N ASN A 31 -34.18 -28.63 0.55
CA ASN A 31 -33.87 -27.69 -0.51
C ASN A 31 -35.16 -27.01 -1.02
N ILE A 32 -35.01 -25.82 -1.61
CA ILE A 32 -36.09 -25.13 -2.30
C ILE A 32 -35.53 -24.34 -3.49
N GLU A 33 -36.17 -24.46 -4.64
CA GLU A 33 -35.96 -23.58 -5.78
C GLU A 33 -37.08 -22.52 -5.78
N ILE A 34 -36.72 -21.27 -5.51
CA ILE A 34 -37.70 -20.18 -5.46
C ILE A 34 -38.02 -19.75 -6.90
N PRO A 35 -39.29 -19.78 -7.34
CA PRO A 35 -39.62 -19.37 -8.70
C PRO A 35 -39.27 -17.90 -8.96
N SER A 36 -38.57 -17.64 -10.06
CA SER A 36 -38.21 -16.27 -10.51
C SER A 36 -39.42 -15.42 -10.96
N THR A 37 -40.61 -16.02 -10.99
CA THR A 37 -41.88 -15.34 -11.23
C THR A 37 -42.44 -14.65 -9.97
N LEU A 38 -41.90 -14.97 -8.79
CA LEU A 38 -42.26 -14.29 -7.55
C LEU A 38 -41.55 -12.94 -7.46
N THR A 39 -42.25 -11.95 -6.92
CA THR A 39 -41.68 -10.63 -6.60
C THR A 39 -41.36 -10.49 -5.11
N GLU A 40 -41.94 -11.33 -4.26
CA GLU A 40 -41.82 -11.27 -2.80
C GLU A 40 -41.78 -12.67 -2.20
N ILE A 41 -40.98 -12.86 -1.17
CA ILE A 41 -40.99 -14.06 -0.32
C ILE A 41 -41.83 -13.73 0.91
N LYS A 42 -43.01 -14.33 1.00
CA LYS A 42 -44.02 -14.01 2.02
C LYS A 42 -43.64 -14.47 3.42
N ARG A 43 -44.25 -13.85 4.42
CA ARG A 43 -44.08 -14.16 5.85
C ARG A 43 -44.05 -15.65 6.13
N SER A 44 -42.97 -16.10 6.79
CA SER A 44 -42.77 -17.45 7.31
C SER A 44 -43.00 -18.59 6.30
N ILE A 45 -42.93 -18.31 4.99
CA ILE A 45 -43.27 -19.27 3.94
C ILE A 45 -42.45 -20.57 4.01
N PHE A 46 -41.18 -20.52 4.42
CA PHE A 46 -40.29 -21.68 4.58
C PHE A 46 -39.78 -21.85 6.03
N ALA A 47 -40.46 -21.26 7.02
CA ALA A 47 -40.05 -21.38 8.41
C ALA A 47 -40.16 -22.83 8.93
N TYR A 48 -39.32 -23.21 9.91
CA TYR A 48 -39.35 -24.55 10.53
C TYR A 48 -39.20 -25.68 9.51
N ASN A 49 -38.08 -25.68 8.79
CA ASN A 49 -37.69 -26.70 7.81
C ASN A 49 -36.25 -27.19 8.07
N GLN A 50 -35.67 -27.94 7.13
CA GLN A 50 -34.30 -28.43 7.18
C GLN A 50 -33.41 -27.85 6.06
N LEU A 51 -33.76 -26.67 5.52
CA LEU A 51 -33.05 -26.06 4.40
C LEU A 51 -31.59 -25.79 4.78
N THR A 52 -30.65 -26.23 3.93
CA THR A 52 -29.20 -26.00 4.15
C THR A 52 -28.65 -24.83 3.35
N SER A 53 -29.30 -24.47 2.26
CA SER A 53 -28.96 -23.30 1.45
C SER A 53 -30.20 -22.74 0.76
N VAL A 54 -30.16 -21.45 0.41
CA VAL A 54 -31.20 -20.84 -0.42
C VAL A 54 -30.59 -19.85 -1.40
N GLN A 55 -31.12 -19.86 -2.63
CA GLN A 55 -30.87 -18.86 -3.67
C GLN A 55 -32.06 -17.91 -3.71
N ILE A 56 -31.81 -16.61 -3.57
CA ILE A 56 -32.82 -15.55 -3.66
C ILE A 56 -32.80 -15.00 -5.08
N PRO A 57 -33.85 -15.23 -5.90
CA PRO A 57 -33.88 -14.77 -7.28
C PRO A 57 -33.84 -13.25 -7.38
N SER A 58 -33.29 -12.77 -8.50
CA SER A 58 -33.21 -11.34 -8.85
C SER A 58 -34.58 -10.68 -8.97
N SER A 59 -35.66 -11.44 -9.16
CA SER A 59 -37.04 -10.93 -9.19
C SER A 59 -37.56 -10.47 -7.82
N ILE A 60 -36.95 -10.94 -6.72
CA ILE A 60 -37.40 -10.67 -5.36
C ILE A 60 -37.02 -9.25 -4.93
N THR A 61 -38.00 -8.49 -4.46
CA THR A 61 -37.81 -7.14 -3.89
C THR A 61 -37.98 -7.10 -2.38
N MET A 62 -38.64 -8.10 -1.78
CA MET A 62 -38.89 -8.17 -0.34
C MET A 62 -38.80 -9.60 0.18
N ILE A 63 -38.11 -9.77 1.31
CA ILE A 63 -38.11 -11.00 2.12
C ILE A 63 -38.80 -10.67 3.45
N ASP A 64 -40.01 -11.17 3.59
CA ASP A 64 -40.93 -10.82 4.66
C ASP A 64 -40.67 -11.65 5.95
N GLU A 65 -41.29 -11.23 7.05
CA GLU A 65 -40.95 -11.63 8.42
C GLU A 65 -40.84 -13.16 8.58
N GLY A 66 -39.70 -13.61 9.11
CA GLY A 66 -39.47 -15.01 9.44
C GLY A 66 -39.45 -15.98 8.26
N ALA A 67 -39.36 -15.52 7.02
CA ALA A 67 -39.47 -16.35 5.81
C ALA A 67 -38.63 -17.64 5.84
N PHE A 68 -37.43 -17.60 6.45
CA PHE A 68 -36.49 -18.72 6.55
C PHE A 68 -36.08 -19.03 8.00
N ALA A 69 -36.88 -18.62 8.99
CA ALA A 69 -36.57 -18.85 10.39
C ALA A 69 -36.57 -20.33 10.75
N TYR A 70 -35.73 -20.75 11.69
CA TYR A 70 -35.63 -22.14 12.19
C TYR A 70 -35.36 -23.14 11.06
N ASN A 71 -34.22 -22.97 10.39
CA ASN A 71 -33.71 -23.86 9.36
C ASN A 71 -32.26 -24.29 9.69
N ARG A 72 -31.54 -24.85 8.73
CA ARG A 72 -30.13 -25.24 8.86
C ARG A 72 -29.26 -24.52 7.84
N LEU A 73 -29.64 -23.29 7.46
CA LEU A 73 -28.97 -22.57 6.38
C LEU A 73 -27.52 -22.29 6.77
N THR A 74 -26.58 -22.82 6.00
CA THR A 74 -25.16 -22.47 6.06
C THR A 74 -24.80 -21.40 5.03
N ASN A 75 -25.66 -21.19 4.03
CA ASN A 75 -25.46 -20.24 2.96
C ASN A 75 -26.79 -19.62 2.49
N VAL A 76 -26.75 -18.31 2.21
CA VAL A 76 -27.82 -17.56 1.53
C VAL A 76 -27.15 -16.78 0.41
N GLU A 77 -27.54 -17.07 -0.82
CA GLU A 77 -27.02 -16.37 -1.99
C GLU A 77 -28.12 -15.52 -2.60
N PHE A 78 -27.79 -14.28 -2.92
CA PHE A 78 -28.65 -13.40 -3.70
C PHE A 78 -28.15 -13.43 -5.14
N GLU A 79 -29.04 -13.69 -6.10
CA GLU A 79 -28.69 -13.56 -7.50
C GLU A 79 -28.12 -12.16 -7.79
N ASN A 80 -27.15 -12.09 -8.69
CA ASN A 80 -26.52 -10.84 -9.08
C ASN A 80 -26.95 -10.46 -10.50
N PRO A 81 -27.65 -9.32 -10.71
CA PRO A 81 -27.99 -8.30 -9.72
C PRO A 81 -29.17 -8.70 -8.82
N SER A 82 -29.11 -8.33 -7.54
CA SER A 82 -30.20 -8.51 -6.60
C SER A 82 -31.10 -7.28 -6.60
N ASN A 83 -32.42 -7.46 -6.52
CA ASN A 83 -33.38 -6.37 -6.38
C ASN A 83 -34.01 -6.28 -4.98
N VAL A 84 -33.52 -7.07 -4.01
CA VAL A 84 -34.05 -7.08 -2.64
C VAL A 84 -33.84 -5.71 -2.00
N LYS A 85 -34.94 -5.06 -1.61
CA LYS A 85 -34.97 -3.77 -0.92
C LYS A 85 -35.06 -3.92 0.58
N THR A 86 -35.84 -4.89 1.03
CA THR A 86 -36.14 -5.09 2.44
C THR A 86 -35.91 -6.54 2.85
N ILE A 87 -35.12 -6.70 3.91
CA ILE A 87 -35.05 -7.93 4.71
C ILE A 87 -35.78 -7.63 6.02
N ASP A 88 -36.96 -8.23 6.20
CA ASP A 88 -37.80 -7.97 7.37
C ASP A 88 -37.25 -8.67 8.64
N GLY A 89 -37.99 -8.57 9.75
CA GLY A 89 -37.57 -9.08 11.04
C GLY A 89 -37.49 -10.60 11.07
N VAL A 90 -36.56 -11.12 11.86
CA VAL A 90 -36.35 -12.56 12.12
C VAL A 90 -36.25 -13.47 10.89
N VAL A 91 -36.00 -12.93 9.69
CA VAL A 91 -36.03 -13.67 8.41
C VAL A 91 -35.17 -14.91 8.43
N PHE A 92 -33.93 -14.81 8.92
CA PHE A 92 -32.95 -15.89 9.01
C PHE A 92 -32.66 -16.28 10.46
N LYS A 93 -33.57 -16.00 11.39
CA LYS A 93 -33.43 -16.40 12.80
C LYS A 93 -33.18 -17.90 12.93
N ASN A 94 -32.28 -18.31 13.82
CA ASN A 94 -32.04 -19.71 14.19
C ASN A 94 -31.67 -20.57 12.95
N ASN A 95 -30.47 -20.29 12.44
CA ASN A 95 -29.86 -20.96 11.30
C ASN A 95 -28.38 -21.23 11.62
N GLN A 96 -27.59 -21.67 10.63
CA GLN A 96 -26.20 -22.08 10.79
C GLN A 96 -25.25 -21.20 9.97
N LEU A 97 -25.64 -19.95 9.70
CA LEU A 97 -24.84 -19.03 8.89
C LEU A 97 -23.57 -18.65 9.64
N THR A 98 -22.42 -18.79 8.98
CA THR A 98 -21.11 -18.30 9.45
C THR A 98 -20.73 -16.97 8.80
N SER A 99 -21.38 -16.61 7.70
CA SER A 99 -21.23 -15.30 7.06
C SER A 99 -22.45 -14.97 6.23
N ILE A 100 -22.65 -13.69 5.93
CA ILE A 100 -23.67 -13.24 4.98
C ILE A 100 -23.17 -12.04 4.17
N GLU A 101 -23.45 -12.05 2.87
CA GLU A 101 -23.25 -10.91 1.98
C GLU A 101 -24.59 -10.20 1.75
N ILE A 102 -24.68 -8.94 2.15
CA ILE A 102 -25.84 -8.08 1.96
C ILE A 102 -25.65 -7.27 0.66
N PRO A 103 -26.47 -7.50 -0.38
CA PRO A 103 -26.37 -6.80 -1.66
C PRO A 103 -26.53 -5.28 -1.53
N SER A 104 -26.01 -4.53 -2.51
CA SER A 104 -26.09 -3.07 -2.54
C SER A 104 -27.51 -2.52 -2.71
N SER A 105 -28.43 -3.35 -3.18
CA SER A 105 -29.85 -3.03 -3.35
C SER A 105 -30.64 -2.99 -2.04
N VAL A 106 -30.13 -3.61 -0.97
CA VAL A 106 -30.82 -3.67 0.32
C VAL A 106 -30.78 -2.30 0.99
N GLU A 107 -31.97 -1.74 1.18
CA GLU A 107 -32.18 -0.42 1.77
C GLU A 107 -32.51 -0.52 3.26
N THR A 108 -33.21 -1.57 3.68
CA THR A 108 -33.63 -1.76 5.07
C THR A 108 -33.41 -3.20 5.54
N ILE A 109 -32.83 -3.36 6.73
CA ILE A 109 -32.80 -4.62 7.47
C ILE A 109 -33.47 -4.38 8.82
N ARG A 110 -34.51 -5.16 9.12
CA ARG A 110 -35.29 -4.99 10.35
C ARG A 110 -34.73 -5.84 11.50
N TYR A 111 -35.34 -5.65 12.66
CA TYR A 111 -34.92 -6.20 13.94
C TYR A 111 -34.73 -7.73 13.89
N ASP A 112 -33.67 -8.20 14.54
CA ASP A 112 -33.38 -9.61 14.76
C ASP A 112 -33.29 -10.49 13.49
N ALA A 113 -33.11 -9.91 12.29
CA ALA A 113 -33.17 -10.65 11.02
C ALA A 113 -32.19 -11.84 10.93
N PHE A 114 -31.06 -11.78 11.64
CA PHE A 114 -29.99 -12.77 11.62
C PHE A 114 -29.59 -13.29 13.03
N ILE A 115 -30.47 -13.18 14.03
CA ILE A 115 -30.14 -13.67 15.39
C ILE A 115 -30.05 -15.19 15.45
N GLU A 116 -29.40 -15.72 16.48
CA GLU A 116 -29.25 -17.16 16.70
C GLU A 116 -28.60 -17.88 15.50
N ASN A 117 -27.65 -17.22 14.84
CA ASN A 117 -26.71 -17.80 13.88
C ASN A 117 -25.30 -17.90 14.48
N SER A 118 -24.32 -18.31 13.69
CA SER A 118 -22.91 -18.40 14.09
C SER A 118 -22.02 -17.45 13.27
N LEU A 119 -22.52 -16.25 12.93
CA LEU A 119 -21.85 -15.34 12.02
C LEU A 119 -20.48 -14.90 12.56
N ASP A 120 -19.45 -15.06 11.74
CA ASP A 120 -18.09 -14.56 11.97
C ASP A 120 -17.88 -13.20 11.32
N TYR A 121 -18.55 -12.93 10.20
CA TYR A 121 -18.52 -11.63 9.55
C TYR A 121 -19.76 -11.38 8.70
N VAL A 122 -20.04 -10.10 8.45
CA VAL A 122 -21.10 -9.65 7.54
C VAL A 122 -20.50 -8.66 6.55
N ILE A 123 -20.71 -8.90 5.26
CA ILE A 123 -20.25 -8.01 4.19
C ILE A 123 -21.43 -7.19 3.69
N PHE A 124 -21.30 -5.86 3.72
CA PHE A 124 -22.29 -4.95 3.15
C PHE A 124 -21.76 -4.35 1.85
N HIS A 125 -22.46 -4.59 0.75
CA HIS A 125 -22.17 -3.96 -0.54
C HIS A 125 -22.91 -2.62 -0.71
N GLY A 126 -23.83 -2.29 0.20
CA GLY A 126 -24.67 -1.09 0.21
C GLY A 126 -24.61 -0.32 1.53
N LYS A 127 -25.68 0.45 1.79
CA LYS A 127 -25.82 1.31 2.99
C LYS A 127 -27.18 1.10 3.67
N PRO A 128 -27.53 -0.13 4.06
CA PRO A 128 -28.84 -0.41 4.63
C PRO A 128 -29.05 0.37 5.93
N GLN A 129 -30.29 0.78 6.17
CA GLN A 129 -30.74 1.37 7.42
C GLN A 129 -31.33 0.28 8.33
N PHE A 130 -31.18 0.46 9.65
CA PHE A 130 -31.77 -0.42 10.65
C PHE A 130 -32.94 0.28 11.35
N SER A 131 -34.04 -0.44 11.56
CA SER A 131 -35.30 0.13 12.06
C SER A 131 -35.44 0.18 13.58
N SER A 132 -34.42 -0.27 14.35
CA SER A 132 -34.49 -0.43 15.80
C SER A 132 -33.14 -0.20 16.48
N ASP A 133 -33.17 0.08 17.79
CA ASP A 133 -31.99 0.22 18.65
C ASP A 133 -31.17 -1.08 18.79
N LYS A 134 -31.80 -2.23 18.48
CA LYS A 134 -31.15 -3.54 18.42
C LYS A 134 -30.67 -3.81 17.00
N THR A 135 -29.48 -4.37 16.88
CA THR A 135 -28.91 -4.66 15.57
C THR A 135 -29.54 -5.94 15.00
N PRO A 136 -29.70 -6.07 13.67
CA PRO A 136 -30.21 -7.31 13.07
C PRO A 136 -29.33 -8.54 13.32
N PHE A 137 -28.11 -8.34 13.82
CA PHE A 137 -27.05 -9.34 13.93
C PHE A 137 -26.65 -9.63 15.38
N ASP A 138 -27.41 -9.15 16.37
CA ASP A 138 -27.15 -9.44 17.78
C ASP A 138 -27.39 -10.93 18.12
N GLN A 139 -27.06 -11.34 19.36
CA GLN A 139 -27.39 -12.68 19.87
C GLN A 139 -26.89 -13.83 18.98
N GLN A 140 -25.66 -13.72 18.50
CA GLN A 140 -24.99 -14.83 17.81
C GLN A 140 -24.65 -15.95 18.81
N TYR A 141 -24.70 -17.18 18.33
CA TYR A 141 -24.39 -18.39 19.08
C TYR A 141 -23.33 -19.21 18.35
N LYS A 142 -22.29 -19.60 19.06
CA LYS A 142 -21.27 -20.55 18.60
C LYS A 142 -20.91 -21.45 19.77
N GLU A 143 -20.93 -22.76 19.57
CA GLU A 143 -20.76 -23.73 20.65
C GLU A 143 -19.44 -23.50 21.40
N GLY A 144 -19.51 -23.41 22.72
CA GLY A 144 -18.35 -23.17 23.59
C GLY A 144 -17.76 -21.77 23.51
N LYS A 145 -18.41 -20.82 22.80
CA LYS A 145 -17.94 -19.45 22.62
C LYS A 145 -18.90 -18.44 23.24
N THR A 146 -18.36 -17.35 23.78
CA THR A 146 -19.18 -16.20 24.23
C THR A 146 -19.11 -15.07 23.21
N PHE A 147 -20.26 -14.70 22.63
CA PHE A 147 -20.37 -13.57 21.72
C PHE A 147 -20.21 -12.26 22.49
N TYR A 148 -19.19 -11.46 22.13
CA TYR A 148 -18.94 -10.17 22.76
C TYR A 148 -19.59 -9.00 22.00
N GLY A 149 -19.52 -9.02 20.67
CA GLY A 149 -20.07 -7.97 19.83
C GLY A 149 -19.37 -7.87 18.47
N TRP A 150 -19.76 -6.84 17.71
CA TRP A 150 -19.28 -6.58 16.35
C TRP A 150 -18.20 -5.50 16.30
N PHE A 151 -17.25 -5.67 15.39
CA PHE A 151 -16.12 -4.75 15.15
C PHE A 151 -15.96 -4.44 13.67
N GLU A 152 -15.41 -3.27 13.35
CA GLU A 152 -15.23 -2.82 11.97
C GLU A 152 -13.94 -3.35 11.34
N ASP A 153 -13.05 -3.93 12.16
CA ASP A 153 -11.75 -4.48 11.76
C ASP A 153 -11.53 -5.89 12.33
N LYS A 154 -10.71 -6.69 11.63
CA LYS A 154 -10.37 -8.07 12.03
C LYS A 154 -9.53 -8.15 13.29
N ASP A 155 -8.88 -7.05 13.67
CA ASP A 155 -8.08 -6.96 14.88
C ASP A 155 -8.91 -6.60 16.12
N TYR A 156 -10.22 -6.39 15.93
CA TYR A 156 -11.19 -6.05 16.97
C TYR A 156 -10.79 -4.80 17.75
N THR A 157 -10.32 -3.76 17.05
CA THR A 157 -9.88 -2.50 17.67
C THR A 157 -10.97 -1.43 17.68
N ILE A 158 -11.86 -1.45 16.69
CA ILE A 158 -12.94 -0.48 16.48
C ILE A 158 -14.28 -1.18 16.68
N LYS A 159 -14.92 -0.90 17.82
CA LYS A 159 -16.26 -1.43 18.08
C LYS A 159 -17.26 -0.83 17.11
N TRP A 160 -18.08 -1.68 16.49
CA TRP A 160 -19.06 -1.24 15.51
C TRP A 160 -20.11 -0.32 16.13
N SER A 161 -20.43 0.76 15.42
CA SER A 161 -21.35 1.81 15.85
C SER A 161 -22.83 1.54 15.52
N ASN A 162 -23.18 0.32 15.09
CA ASN A 162 -24.52 -0.06 14.63
C ASN A 162 -25.01 0.73 13.41
N THR A 163 -24.10 1.24 12.57
CA THR A 163 -24.44 1.95 11.32
C THR A 163 -23.57 1.48 10.16
N ILE A 164 -24.07 1.62 8.94
CA ILE A 164 -23.35 1.26 7.70
C ILE A 164 -23.31 2.50 6.77
N PRO A 165 -22.41 3.46 7.02
CA PRO A 165 -22.34 4.72 6.25
C PRO A 165 -21.79 4.51 4.82
N GLN A 166 -21.11 3.39 4.59
CA GLN A 166 -20.53 2.97 3.32
C GLN A 166 -20.43 1.45 3.26
N PRO A 167 -20.23 0.85 2.07
CA PRO A 167 -19.90 -0.56 1.96
C PRO A 167 -18.73 -0.90 2.89
N MET A 168 -18.92 -1.91 3.74
CA MET A 168 -17.97 -2.28 4.78
C MET A 168 -18.17 -3.74 5.21
N THR A 169 -17.28 -4.23 6.06
CA THR A 169 -17.40 -5.54 6.69
C THR A 169 -17.36 -5.37 8.20
N ILE A 170 -18.22 -6.08 8.91
CA ILE A 170 -18.15 -6.19 10.38
C ILE A 170 -17.76 -7.61 10.77
N TYR A 171 -17.06 -7.75 11.87
CA TYR A 171 -16.50 -9.01 12.38
C TYR A 171 -17.00 -9.30 13.79
N ALA A 172 -17.44 -10.53 14.02
CA ALA A 172 -17.89 -10.98 15.33
C ALA A 172 -16.68 -11.28 16.21
N MET A 173 -16.65 -10.72 17.42
CA MET A 173 -15.66 -11.07 18.41
C MET A 173 -16.22 -12.15 19.36
N TRP A 174 -15.48 -13.24 19.46
CA TRP A 174 -15.76 -14.36 20.35
C TRP A 174 -14.67 -14.45 21.44
N ASP A 175 -15.06 -14.85 22.65
CA ASP A 175 -14.17 -15.15 23.78
C ASP A 175 -13.19 -14.02 24.15
N LEU A 176 -13.74 -12.83 24.38
CA LEU A 176 -12.96 -11.71 24.90
C LEU A 176 -12.33 -12.08 26.26
N PRO A 177 -10.99 -11.98 26.43
CA PRO A 177 -10.37 -12.25 27.73
C PRO A 177 -10.89 -11.31 28.82
N ASN A 178 -10.85 -11.74 30.08
CA ASN A 178 -11.34 -10.90 31.17
C ASN A 178 -10.47 -9.65 31.40
N ASN A 179 -9.15 -9.78 31.30
CA ASN A 179 -8.20 -8.69 31.52
C ASN A 179 -7.12 -8.71 30.43
N CYS A 180 -6.71 -7.50 30.02
CA CYS A 180 -5.71 -7.26 29.00
C CYS A 180 -4.64 -6.32 29.56
N THR A 181 -3.39 -6.57 29.20
CA THR A 181 -2.24 -5.75 29.54
C THR A 181 -1.84 -4.87 28.37
N VAL A 182 -1.74 -3.57 28.63
CA VAL A 182 -1.20 -2.57 27.71
C VAL A 182 0.21 -2.21 28.15
N THR A 183 1.17 -2.47 27.28
CA THR A 183 2.57 -2.09 27.43
C THR A 183 2.86 -0.83 26.62
N PHE A 184 3.76 0.03 27.10
CA PHE A 184 4.09 1.28 26.44
C PHE A 184 5.57 1.28 26.04
N ASP A 185 5.84 1.18 24.74
CA ASP A 185 7.16 1.39 24.18
C ASP A 185 7.34 2.88 23.87
N THR A 186 8.17 3.54 24.68
CA THR A 186 8.36 4.98 24.61
C THR A 186 9.30 5.40 23.47
N ASN A 187 9.82 4.46 22.67
CA ASN A 187 10.75 4.73 21.56
C ASN A 187 11.92 5.66 22.00
N GLY A 188 12.49 5.35 23.16
CA GLY A 188 13.62 6.09 23.75
C GLY A 188 13.24 7.30 24.62
N GLY A 189 11.97 7.45 25.01
CA GLY A 189 11.54 8.36 26.09
C GLY A 189 11.67 7.72 27.48
N ASN A 190 11.33 8.46 28.55
CA ASN A 190 11.28 7.90 29.90
C ASN A 190 10.26 6.77 30.03
N ASN A 191 10.51 5.82 30.93
CA ASN A 191 9.63 4.66 31.13
C ASN A 191 8.19 5.05 31.50
N VAL A 192 7.22 4.39 30.88
CA VAL A 192 5.79 4.50 31.19
C VAL A 192 5.32 3.11 31.64
N PRO A 193 4.85 2.94 32.90
CA PRO A 193 4.43 1.64 33.40
C PRO A 193 3.27 1.04 32.60
N SER A 194 3.30 -0.28 32.40
CA SER A 194 2.19 -1.02 31.79
C SER A 194 0.91 -0.88 32.62
N LYS A 195 -0.25 -0.86 31.95
CA LYS A 195 -1.57 -0.86 32.61
C LYS A 195 -2.30 -2.16 32.33
N THR A 196 -3.05 -2.65 33.32
CA THR A 196 -4.02 -3.74 33.11
C THR A 196 -5.42 -3.16 33.16
N THR A 197 -6.27 -3.54 32.22
CA THR A 197 -7.67 -3.14 32.16
C THR A 197 -8.55 -4.33 31.82
N LYS A 198 -9.85 -4.23 32.10
CA LYS A 198 -10.82 -5.20 31.61
C LYS A 198 -10.82 -5.12 30.08
N CYS A 199 -10.67 -6.24 29.37
CA CYS A 199 -10.69 -6.18 27.92
C CYS A 199 -12.07 -5.70 27.43
N GLY A 200 -12.10 -5.06 26.27
CA GLY A 200 -13.28 -4.43 25.67
C GLY A 200 -13.60 -3.03 26.22
N ASN A 201 -12.85 -2.55 27.21
CA ASN A 201 -12.98 -1.17 27.70
C ASN A 201 -12.00 -0.23 26.98
N LEU A 202 -12.35 1.06 26.97
CA LEU A 202 -11.43 2.14 26.64
C LEU A 202 -10.25 2.13 27.63
N LEU A 203 -9.06 2.44 27.12
CA LEU A 203 -7.86 2.61 27.92
C LEU A 203 -7.86 4.00 28.57
N ILE A 204 -7.55 4.10 29.86
CA ILE A 204 -7.29 5.40 30.49
C ILE A 204 -5.92 5.90 29.99
N GLU A 205 -5.90 7.08 29.37
CA GLU A 205 -4.69 7.71 28.84
C GLU A 205 -3.56 7.76 29.90
N PRO A 206 -2.33 7.31 29.58
CA PRO A 206 -1.20 7.46 30.49
C PRO A 206 -0.69 8.90 30.48
N THR A 207 0.12 9.26 31.48
CA THR A 207 0.87 10.52 31.41
C THR A 207 1.83 10.50 30.23
N ASN A 208 1.85 11.56 29.43
CA ASN A 208 2.73 11.65 28.27
C ASN A 208 4.20 11.46 28.66
N PRO A 209 4.94 10.61 27.93
CA PRO A 209 6.36 10.45 28.15
C PRO A 209 7.10 11.73 27.72
N LYS A 210 8.36 11.84 28.13
CA LYS A 210 9.30 12.90 27.81
C LYS A 210 10.55 12.28 27.17
N LYS A 211 11.07 12.96 26.16
CA LYS A 211 12.32 12.63 25.46
C LYS A 211 13.05 13.93 25.16
N GLU A 212 14.30 14.03 25.62
CA GLU A 212 15.09 15.27 25.48
C GLU A 212 15.30 15.63 24.00
N GLY A 213 14.96 16.88 23.64
CA GLY A 213 15.06 17.37 22.25
C GLY A 213 13.91 16.96 21.33
N TYR A 214 12.84 16.35 21.85
CA TYR A 214 11.68 15.90 21.06
C TYR A 214 10.34 16.29 21.70
N THR A 215 9.34 16.51 20.84
CA THR A 215 7.93 16.70 21.21
C THR A 215 7.18 15.39 21.04
N PHE A 216 6.37 15.01 22.04
CA PHE A 216 5.54 13.81 22.00
C PHE A 216 4.29 14.04 21.14
N GLU A 217 4.09 13.21 20.11
CA GLU A 217 3.01 13.35 19.13
C GLU A 217 1.83 12.40 19.39
N GLY A 218 1.98 11.43 20.31
CA GLY A 218 0.94 10.47 20.65
C GLY A 218 1.39 9.02 20.63
N TRP A 219 0.45 8.13 20.95
CA TRP A 219 0.62 6.68 20.98
C TRP A 219 0.09 6.03 19.70
N TYR A 220 0.78 5.00 19.22
CA TYR A 220 0.47 4.30 17.98
C TYR A 220 0.33 2.79 18.23
N LYS A 221 -0.57 2.15 17.48
CA LYS A 221 -0.88 0.72 17.55
C LYS A 221 0.27 -0.15 17.04
N ASP A 222 1.10 0.41 16.17
CA ASP A 222 2.15 -0.31 15.47
C ASP A 222 3.52 0.35 15.62
N LYS A 223 4.57 -0.48 15.52
CA LYS A 223 5.96 -0.01 15.63
C LYS A 223 6.38 0.91 14.48
N GLY A 224 5.71 0.84 13.34
CA GLY A 224 5.93 1.72 12.19
C GLY A 224 5.32 3.12 12.36
N LEU A 225 4.55 3.35 13.44
CA LEU A 225 3.93 4.64 13.77
C LEU A 225 2.96 5.14 12.68
N THR A 226 2.19 4.21 12.13
CA THR A 226 1.25 4.45 11.03
C THR A 226 -0.19 4.60 11.51
N GLU A 227 -0.58 3.87 12.55
CA GLU A 227 -1.94 3.88 13.10
C GLU A 227 -1.95 4.47 14.51
N ALA A 228 -2.54 5.66 14.66
CA ALA A 228 -2.67 6.30 15.95
C ALA A 228 -3.68 5.57 16.84
N TRP A 229 -3.38 5.48 18.14
CA TRP A 229 -4.33 5.03 19.16
C TRP A 229 -5.22 6.20 19.59
N ASN A 230 -6.53 6.01 19.53
CA ASN A 230 -7.53 6.97 19.98
C ASN A 230 -8.17 6.53 21.30
N PHE A 231 -7.78 7.17 22.41
CA PHE A 231 -8.28 6.86 23.75
C PHE A 231 -9.80 7.04 23.94
N ASN A 232 -10.48 7.73 23.02
CA ASN A 232 -11.94 7.93 23.08
C ASN A 232 -12.73 6.90 22.26
N GLN A 233 -12.08 6.09 21.44
CA GLN A 233 -12.74 5.17 20.50
C GLN A 233 -12.19 3.75 20.58
N ASP A 234 -10.87 3.59 20.66
CA ASP A 234 -10.22 2.30 20.64
C ASP A 234 -10.38 1.58 21.98
N VAL A 235 -10.76 0.31 21.90
CA VAL A 235 -10.90 -0.58 23.07
C VAL A 235 -9.77 -1.60 23.11
N VAL A 236 -9.38 -2.02 24.31
CA VAL A 236 -8.31 -3.02 24.48
C VAL A 236 -8.91 -4.42 24.44
N THR A 237 -8.74 -5.17 23.36
CA THR A 237 -9.34 -6.51 23.19
C THR A 237 -8.39 -7.69 23.39
N LYS A 238 -7.08 -7.41 23.38
CA LYS A 238 -5.98 -8.34 23.66
C LYS A 238 -4.82 -7.58 24.30
N ASP A 239 -3.82 -8.30 24.79
CA ASP A 239 -2.57 -7.67 25.21
C ASP A 239 -1.94 -6.93 24.03
N ILE A 240 -1.58 -5.66 24.25
CA ILE A 240 -1.10 -4.76 23.18
C ILE A 240 0.07 -3.93 23.67
N THR A 241 0.98 -3.58 22.75
CA THR A 241 2.03 -2.59 22.99
C THR A 241 1.74 -1.34 22.18
N LEU A 242 1.68 -0.19 22.82
CA LEU A 242 1.55 1.11 22.17
C LEU A 242 2.91 1.78 22.05
N TYR A 243 3.17 2.41 20.91
CA TYR A 243 4.46 3.00 20.54
C TYR A 243 4.40 4.52 20.51
N ALA A 244 5.31 5.19 21.20
CA ALA A 244 5.37 6.65 21.23
C ALA A 244 5.94 7.22 19.92
N LYS A 245 5.27 8.24 19.35
CA LYS A 245 5.80 9.02 18.23
C LYS A 245 6.38 10.36 18.71
N TRP A 246 7.44 10.77 18.04
CA TRP A 246 8.23 11.96 18.40
C TRP A 246 8.51 12.83 17.17
N SER A 247 8.40 14.14 17.32
CA SER A 247 8.94 15.13 16.39
C SER A 247 10.16 15.81 17.01
N LYS A 248 11.20 16.14 16.23
CA LYS A 248 12.33 16.92 16.76
C LYS A 248 11.84 18.30 17.20
N ALA A 249 12.25 18.76 18.38
CA ALA A 249 12.01 20.13 18.81
C ALA A 249 12.79 21.11 17.90
N SER A 250 12.22 22.29 17.65
CA SER A 250 12.88 23.37 16.90
C SER A 250 13.09 24.60 17.78
N TYR A 251 14.21 25.29 17.59
CA TYR A 251 14.56 26.51 18.31
C TYR A 251 14.82 27.66 17.37
N ILE A 252 14.60 28.87 17.87
CA ILE A 252 14.79 30.11 17.12
C ILE A 252 16.20 30.63 17.38
N VAL A 253 16.93 30.88 16.30
CA VAL A 253 18.22 31.59 16.28
C VAL A 253 17.98 33.01 15.79
N THR A 254 18.24 33.98 16.66
CA THR A 254 18.08 35.40 16.37
C THR A 254 19.46 36.03 16.11
N PHE A 255 19.54 36.97 15.19
CA PHE A 255 20.78 37.65 14.83
C PHE A 255 20.70 39.13 15.19
N ASP A 256 21.52 39.57 16.15
CA ASP A 256 21.70 40.97 16.49
C ASP A 256 22.90 41.53 15.72
N ALA A 257 22.62 42.29 14.67
CA ALA A 257 23.65 42.86 13.79
C ALA A 257 24.49 43.98 14.45
N ASN A 258 24.24 44.36 15.71
CA ASN A 258 25.01 45.39 16.44
C ASN A 258 25.22 46.69 15.62
N GLY A 259 24.12 47.19 15.04
CA GLY A 259 24.10 48.40 14.21
C GLY A 259 24.47 48.19 12.74
N GLY A 260 24.57 46.94 12.26
CA GLY A 260 24.57 46.61 10.84
C GLY A 260 23.16 46.38 10.27
N SER A 261 23.08 46.00 9.00
CA SER A 261 21.83 45.64 8.32
C SER A 261 21.12 44.45 8.98
N GLU A 262 19.78 44.43 8.94
CA GLU A 262 18.96 43.38 9.54
C GLU A 262 19.26 41.99 8.96
N VAL A 263 19.25 40.98 9.85
CA VAL A 263 19.45 39.58 9.49
C VAL A 263 18.25 38.77 10.02
N PRO A 264 17.49 38.09 9.14
CA PRO A 264 16.31 37.32 9.57
C PRO A 264 16.67 36.21 10.55
N SER A 265 15.79 35.97 11.53
CA SER A 265 15.89 34.81 12.42
C SER A 265 15.67 33.48 11.68
N LEU A 266 16.22 32.40 12.22
CA LEU A 266 16.10 31.05 11.66
C LEU A 266 15.46 30.08 12.67
N SER A 267 14.64 29.16 12.18
CA SER A 267 14.19 27.99 12.95
C SER A 267 15.10 26.80 12.65
N VAL A 268 15.70 26.22 13.68
CA VAL A 268 16.71 25.15 13.57
C VAL A 268 16.32 23.98 14.47
N GLY A 269 16.45 22.74 13.99
CA GLY A 269 16.16 21.55 14.79
C GLY A 269 17.10 21.41 16.00
N HIS A 270 16.64 20.74 17.05
CA HIS A 270 17.46 20.43 18.23
C HIS A 270 18.74 19.68 17.82
N SER A 271 19.88 20.19 18.30
CA SER A 271 21.24 19.69 17.99
C SER A 271 21.63 19.76 16.52
N GLU A 272 21.03 20.64 15.72
CA GLU A 272 21.43 20.90 14.34
C GLU A 272 22.30 22.16 14.22
N LEU A 273 23.10 22.22 13.16
CA LEU A 273 23.93 23.37 12.82
C LEU A 273 23.06 24.49 12.23
N VAL A 274 23.41 25.73 12.53
CA VAL A 274 22.77 26.91 11.92
C VAL A 274 23.34 27.10 10.51
N LYS A 275 22.49 27.32 9.51
CA LYS A 275 22.97 27.76 8.19
C LYS A 275 23.59 29.16 8.33
N VAL A 276 24.79 29.35 7.78
CA VAL A 276 25.48 30.65 7.81
C VAL A 276 24.55 31.74 7.24
N PRO A 277 24.22 32.79 8.01
CA PRO A 277 23.36 33.86 7.53
C PRO A 277 24.11 34.76 6.53
N VAL A 278 23.36 35.56 5.78
CA VAL A 278 23.97 36.62 4.97
C VAL A 278 24.73 37.58 5.88
N VAL A 279 25.97 37.91 5.51
CA VAL A 279 26.81 38.83 6.28
C VAL A 279 26.14 40.21 6.32
N PRO A 280 25.85 40.76 7.52
CA PRO A 280 25.29 42.10 7.62
C PRO A 280 26.31 43.14 7.13
N LYS A 281 25.84 44.33 6.76
CA LYS A 281 26.70 45.46 6.36
C LYS A 281 26.60 46.61 7.36
N LYS A 282 27.72 47.25 7.67
CA LYS A 282 27.81 48.44 8.54
C LYS A 282 28.81 49.42 7.94
N GLU A 283 28.39 50.65 7.68
CA GLU A 283 29.22 51.65 6.99
C GLU A 283 30.46 52.03 7.81
N GLY A 284 31.65 51.91 7.21
CA GLY A 284 32.94 52.20 7.84
C GLY A 284 33.41 51.15 8.85
N TYR A 285 32.86 49.93 8.78
CA TYR A 285 33.29 48.79 9.59
C TYR A 285 33.35 47.49 8.77
N THR A 286 34.34 46.66 9.05
CA THR A 286 34.50 45.30 8.56
C THR A 286 33.87 44.28 9.53
N PHE A 287 33.14 43.28 9.03
CA PHE A 287 32.48 42.24 9.83
C PHE A 287 33.46 41.14 10.26
N ASP A 288 33.57 40.88 11.57
CA ASP A 288 34.54 39.94 12.15
C ASP A 288 33.94 38.59 12.56
N GLY A 289 32.61 38.43 12.47
CA GLY A 289 31.92 37.18 12.81
C GLY A 289 30.84 37.32 13.88
N TRP A 290 30.13 36.21 14.12
CA TRP A 290 29.04 36.09 15.09
C TRP A 290 29.53 35.54 16.43
N HIS A 291 29.01 36.06 17.54
CA HIS A 291 29.37 35.67 18.90
C HIS A 291 28.15 35.27 19.72
N LYS A 292 28.35 34.41 20.74
CA LYS A 292 27.28 33.86 21.58
C LYS A 292 26.81 34.84 22.66
N ASP A 293 27.62 35.85 22.94
CA ASP A 293 27.48 36.82 24.01
C ASP A 293 27.57 38.25 23.47
N LYS A 294 26.94 39.19 24.19
CA LYS A 294 26.87 40.60 23.80
C LYS A 294 28.22 41.31 23.97
N GLU A 295 29.07 40.78 24.82
CA GLU A 295 30.43 41.25 25.11
C GLU A 295 31.43 40.86 23.99
N LEU A 296 30.99 40.05 23.02
CA LEU A 296 31.75 39.65 21.82
C LEU A 296 33.04 38.89 22.16
N THR A 297 32.96 38.02 23.17
CA THR A 297 34.10 37.27 23.70
C THR A 297 34.13 35.80 23.25
N VAL A 298 32.97 35.21 22.98
CA VAL A 298 32.83 33.79 22.59
C VAL A 298 32.31 33.71 21.15
N PRO A 299 33.14 33.34 20.17
CA PRO A 299 32.68 33.20 18.79
C PRO A 299 31.72 32.03 18.64
N TRP A 300 30.75 32.16 17.73
CA TRP A 300 29.91 31.08 17.25
C TRP A 300 30.54 30.43 16.02
N ASP A 301 30.80 29.13 16.10
CA ASP A 301 31.36 28.32 15.02
C ASP A 301 30.23 27.59 14.27
N PHE A 302 29.82 28.10 13.11
CA PHE A 302 28.75 27.50 12.31
C PHE A 302 29.03 26.07 11.82
N ALA A 303 30.28 25.59 11.90
CA ALA A 303 30.63 24.22 11.55
C ALA A 303 30.57 23.25 12.74
N LYS A 304 30.52 23.75 13.98
CA LYS A 304 30.63 22.91 15.20
C LYS A 304 29.53 23.16 16.23
N ASP A 305 29.08 24.39 16.37
CA ASP A 305 28.10 24.77 17.37
C ASP A 305 26.69 24.40 16.91
N VAL A 306 25.99 23.67 17.78
CA VAL A 306 24.63 23.20 17.54
C VAL A 306 23.61 23.94 18.41
N VAL A 307 22.37 24.02 17.92
CA VAL A 307 21.30 24.71 18.63
C VAL A 307 20.55 23.76 19.57
N THR A 308 20.61 24.01 20.87
CA THR A 308 19.90 23.23 21.90
C THR A 308 18.81 24.01 22.62
N LYS A 309 18.73 25.32 22.37
CA LYS A 309 17.73 26.25 22.90
C LYS A 309 17.67 27.50 22.02
N ASN A 310 16.67 28.36 22.23
CA ASN A 310 16.66 29.67 21.58
C ASN A 310 17.95 30.44 21.92
N VAL A 311 18.61 30.99 20.90
CA VAL A 311 19.90 31.66 21.03
C VAL A 311 19.92 32.93 20.19
N THR A 312 20.56 33.97 20.72
CA THR A 312 20.83 35.21 19.97
C THR A 312 22.32 35.28 19.69
N LEU A 313 22.68 35.51 18.42
CA LEU A 313 24.06 35.69 17.98
C LEU A 313 24.33 37.18 17.69
N TYR A 314 25.48 37.67 18.13
CA TYR A 314 25.85 39.09 18.09
C TYR A 314 26.98 39.34 17.09
N ALA A 315 26.78 40.29 16.18
CA ALA A 315 27.79 40.66 15.18
C ALA A 315 28.95 41.44 15.81
N LYS A 316 30.18 41.05 15.48
CA LYS A 316 31.40 41.80 15.83
C LYS A 316 31.91 42.59 14.62
N TRP A 317 32.43 43.79 14.90
CA TRP A 317 32.85 44.76 13.89
C TRP A 317 34.21 45.35 14.21
N THR A 318 35.08 45.47 13.21
CA THR A 318 36.32 46.26 13.27
C THR A 318 36.13 47.55 12.49
N LYS A 319 36.47 48.71 13.09
CA LYS A 319 36.32 50.02 12.44
C LYS A 319 37.35 50.18 11.32
N ASP A 320 36.89 50.58 10.14
CA ASP A 320 37.78 50.87 9.02
C ASP A 320 38.53 52.19 9.31
N HIS A 321 39.86 52.17 9.23
CA HIS A 321 40.67 53.36 9.49
C HIS A 321 40.45 54.41 8.39
N THR A 322 39.76 55.50 8.74
CA THR A 322 39.71 56.72 7.93
C THR A 322 40.64 57.78 8.54
N SER A 323 41.71 58.12 7.83
CA SER A 323 42.42 59.38 8.03
C SER A 323 43.30 59.69 6.82
N GLY A 324 43.16 60.91 6.33
CA GLY A 324 43.75 61.37 5.08
C GLY A 324 45.23 61.69 5.15
N GLY A 325 45.80 61.84 3.94
CA GLY A 325 46.98 62.65 3.64
C GLY A 325 48.34 62.08 4.05
N GLY A 326 49.11 61.59 3.06
CA GLY A 326 50.58 61.62 3.12
C GLY A 326 51.30 60.33 2.78
N SER A 327 51.66 60.18 1.49
CA SER A 327 52.75 59.36 0.91
C SER A 327 52.98 57.93 1.42
N GLY A 328 52.56 56.96 0.60
CA GLY A 328 53.01 55.57 0.68
C GLY A 328 51.97 54.61 0.12
N TRP A 329 51.62 54.74 -1.17
CA TRP A 329 50.60 53.87 -1.79
C TRP A 329 51.10 52.42 -1.84
N SER A 330 50.73 51.59 -0.87
CA SER A 330 50.63 50.16 -1.09
C SER A 330 49.32 49.91 -1.83
N ARG A 331 49.39 49.85 -3.17
CA ARG A 331 48.25 49.43 -3.99
C ARG A 331 47.79 48.06 -3.51
N LEU A 332 46.55 47.98 -3.03
CA LEU A 332 45.91 46.72 -2.67
C LEU A 332 45.34 46.09 -3.95
N TYR A 333 45.41 44.77 -4.01
CA TYR A 333 44.89 43.97 -5.11
C TYR A 333 43.89 42.95 -4.58
N THR A 334 42.86 42.69 -5.37
CA THR A 334 41.79 41.74 -5.06
C THR A 334 42.09 40.40 -5.68
N VAL A 335 42.05 39.35 -4.85
CA VAL A 335 42.09 37.95 -5.26
C VAL A 335 40.68 37.39 -5.16
N THR A 336 40.06 37.15 -6.31
CA THR A 336 38.72 36.54 -6.41
C THR A 336 38.88 35.03 -6.59
N PHE A 337 38.01 34.25 -5.96
CA PHE A 337 38.03 32.79 -6.04
C PHE A 337 36.80 32.30 -6.79
N ASP A 338 37.00 31.85 -8.02
CA ASP A 338 35.96 31.20 -8.83
C ASP A 338 36.00 29.69 -8.54
N SER A 339 35.00 29.21 -7.81
CA SER A 339 34.92 27.81 -7.39
C SER A 339 34.57 26.85 -8.53
N ASN A 340 34.32 27.32 -9.77
CA ASN A 340 33.88 26.50 -10.90
C ASN A 340 32.72 25.57 -10.49
N ASP A 341 31.59 26.17 -10.09
CA ASP A 341 30.37 25.54 -9.56
C ASP A 341 30.51 24.79 -8.21
N GLY A 342 31.55 25.08 -7.43
CA GLY A 342 31.66 24.63 -6.03
C GLY A 342 31.06 25.62 -5.03
N SER A 343 31.14 25.31 -3.74
CA SER A 343 30.74 26.24 -2.66
C SER A 343 31.45 27.59 -2.77
N GLU A 344 30.75 28.68 -2.44
CA GLU A 344 31.26 30.05 -2.54
C GLU A 344 32.50 30.26 -1.66
N VAL A 345 33.50 30.98 -2.21
CA VAL A 345 34.75 31.32 -1.52
C VAL A 345 34.91 32.84 -1.53
N PRO A 346 34.93 33.52 -0.36
CA PRO A 346 35.04 34.97 -0.29
C PRO A 346 36.35 35.50 -0.90
N PRO A 347 36.34 36.64 -1.62
CA PRO A 347 37.54 37.26 -2.14
C PRO A 347 38.43 37.80 -1.01
N GLN A 348 39.73 37.90 -1.26
CA GLN A 348 40.72 38.46 -0.33
C GLN A 348 41.40 39.70 -0.92
N THR A 349 41.84 40.63 -0.07
CA THR A 349 42.62 41.80 -0.46
C THR A 349 44.02 41.74 0.15
N VAL A 350 45.05 41.93 -0.67
CA VAL A 350 46.46 41.89 -0.23
C VAL A 350 47.26 43.03 -0.87
N GLY A 351 48.42 43.38 -0.29
CA GLY A 351 49.30 44.42 -0.84
C GLY A 351 50.07 43.97 -2.09
N PHE A 352 50.62 44.93 -2.82
CA PHE A 352 51.53 44.67 -3.94
C PHE A 352 52.67 43.76 -3.49
N ASN A 353 52.85 42.64 -4.20
CA ASN A 353 53.91 41.66 -3.98
C ASN A 353 53.76 40.82 -2.69
N ASP A 354 52.59 40.83 -2.06
CA ASP A 354 52.28 39.98 -0.90
C ASP A 354 51.78 38.59 -1.30
N LEU A 355 51.83 37.68 -0.33
CA LEU A 355 51.19 36.36 -0.39
C LEU A 355 49.71 36.48 -0.03
N VAL A 356 48.85 35.83 -0.80
CA VAL A 356 47.44 35.60 -0.41
C VAL A 356 47.34 34.35 0.46
N LYS A 357 46.47 34.36 1.48
CA LYS A 357 46.27 33.20 2.35
C LYS A 357 45.40 32.17 1.62
N ALA A 358 45.75 30.89 1.71
CA ALA A 358 44.91 29.82 1.17
C ALA A 358 43.49 29.90 1.80
N PRO A 359 42.42 29.99 0.98
CA PRO A 359 41.05 29.97 1.49
C PRO A 359 40.66 28.57 2.00
N SER A 360 39.51 28.47 2.66
CA SER A 360 38.90 27.16 2.94
C SER A 360 38.64 26.42 1.63
N THR A 361 38.93 25.11 1.63
CA THR A 361 38.70 24.25 0.48
C THR A 361 37.22 24.28 0.08
N PRO A 362 36.88 24.69 -1.15
CA PRO A 362 35.50 24.62 -1.61
C PRO A 362 35.05 23.18 -1.76
N VAL A 363 33.74 22.94 -1.70
CA VAL A 363 33.13 21.62 -1.86
C VAL A 363 32.27 21.61 -3.12
N LYS A 364 32.34 20.53 -3.90
CA LYS A 364 31.50 20.26 -5.08
C LYS A 364 31.07 18.80 -5.06
N ASP A 365 29.76 18.52 -5.08
CA ASP A 365 29.22 17.16 -4.97
C ASP A 365 29.84 16.22 -6.03
N GLY A 366 30.33 15.05 -5.57
CA GLY A 366 30.92 14.01 -6.41
C GLY A 366 32.26 14.35 -7.06
N CYS A 367 32.97 15.37 -6.56
CA CYS A 367 34.27 15.82 -7.06
C CYS A 367 35.28 16.09 -5.94
N GLN A 368 36.53 15.70 -6.15
CA GLN A 368 37.66 16.09 -5.31
C GLN A 368 38.29 17.40 -5.79
N PHE A 369 38.53 18.32 -4.84
CA PHE A 369 39.25 19.56 -5.08
C PHE A 369 40.75 19.30 -5.21
N THR A 370 41.36 19.77 -6.30
CA THR A 370 42.78 19.49 -6.62
C THR A 370 43.68 20.72 -6.60
N GLY A 371 43.12 21.92 -6.43
CA GLY A 371 43.90 23.15 -6.29
C GLY A 371 43.28 24.36 -7.00
N TRP A 372 43.94 25.50 -6.83
CA TRP A 372 43.59 26.79 -7.45
C TRP A 372 44.52 27.08 -8.63
N TYR A 373 43.99 27.71 -9.68
CA TYR A 373 44.69 27.95 -10.94
C TYR A 373 44.56 29.40 -11.38
N LYS A 374 45.59 29.93 -12.06
CA LYS A 374 45.70 31.32 -12.54
C LYS A 374 44.83 31.61 -13.77
N ASP A 375 44.37 30.56 -14.44
CA ASP A 375 43.66 30.62 -15.72
C ASP A 375 42.42 29.71 -15.70
N ALA A 376 41.40 30.13 -16.43
CA ALA A 376 40.14 29.39 -16.55
C ALA A 376 40.32 28.03 -17.25
N GLU A 377 41.38 27.88 -18.07
CA GLU A 377 41.75 26.60 -18.71
C GLU A 377 42.46 25.61 -17.77
N LEU A 378 42.70 25.98 -16.51
CA LEU A 378 43.26 25.14 -15.45
C LEU A 378 44.64 24.55 -15.77
N LYS A 379 45.50 25.34 -16.43
CA LYS A 379 46.85 24.95 -16.85
C LYS A 379 47.92 25.36 -15.86
N ASN A 380 47.82 26.56 -15.29
CA ASN A 380 48.85 27.13 -14.42
C ASN A 380 48.36 27.16 -12.96
N ALA A 381 48.88 26.25 -12.13
CA ALA A 381 48.52 26.21 -10.71
C ALA A 381 49.01 27.46 -9.96
N TRP A 382 48.23 27.89 -8.98
CA TRP A 382 48.60 28.91 -7.99
C TRP A 382 49.18 28.23 -6.74
N ASP A 383 50.40 28.61 -6.36
CA ASP A 383 51.10 28.15 -5.16
C ASP A 383 51.04 29.26 -4.09
N PHE A 384 50.17 29.09 -3.08
CA PHE A 384 49.99 30.05 -1.99
C PHE A 384 51.23 30.30 -1.13
N ALA A 385 52.29 29.49 -1.25
CA ALA A 385 53.55 29.73 -0.56
C ALA A 385 54.56 30.53 -1.40
N LYS A 386 54.38 30.58 -2.73
CA LYS A 386 55.38 31.14 -3.66
C LYS A 386 54.84 32.28 -4.52
N ASP A 387 53.62 32.17 -5.02
CA ASP A 387 53.07 33.15 -5.94
C ASP A 387 52.67 34.44 -5.22
N ARG A 388 53.10 35.57 -5.77
CA ARG A 388 52.84 36.91 -5.25
C ARG A 388 51.78 37.62 -6.07
N VAL A 389 50.95 38.42 -5.41
CA VAL A 389 49.89 39.18 -6.07
C VAL A 389 50.44 40.52 -6.56
N THR A 390 50.46 40.72 -7.87
CA THR A 390 50.98 41.95 -8.51
C THR A 390 49.90 42.74 -9.28
N ALA A 391 48.70 42.16 -9.42
CA ALA A 391 47.52 42.71 -10.08
C ALA A 391 46.26 42.05 -9.49
N ASP A 392 45.07 42.60 -9.76
CA ASP A 392 43.82 41.90 -9.44
C ASP A 392 43.77 40.58 -10.22
N ILE A 393 43.42 39.48 -9.55
CA ILE A 393 43.49 38.14 -10.13
C ILE A 393 42.27 37.31 -9.72
N ILE A 394 41.83 36.45 -10.63
CA ILE A 394 40.82 35.42 -10.37
C ILE A 394 41.55 34.07 -10.32
N LEU A 395 41.35 33.32 -9.25
CA LEU A 395 41.83 31.96 -9.08
C LEU A 395 40.68 30.98 -9.30
N TYR A 396 40.90 29.99 -10.16
CA TYR A 396 39.90 29.02 -10.58
C TYR A 396 40.12 27.66 -9.91
N ALA A 397 39.08 27.10 -9.30
CA ALA A 397 39.16 25.78 -8.67
C ALA A 397 39.23 24.67 -9.72
N LYS A 398 40.13 23.71 -9.56
CA LYS A 398 40.18 22.49 -10.37
C LYS A 398 39.62 21.31 -9.62
N TRP A 399 38.77 20.56 -10.32
CA TRP A 399 38.09 19.39 -9.81
C TRP A 399 38.54 18.14 -10.57
N THR A 400 38.77 17.05 -9.83
CA THR A 400 38.76 15.71 -10.39
C THR A 400 37.45 15.05 -9.98
N LYS A 401 36.65 14.58 -10.94
CA LYS A 401 35.51 13.71 -10.62
C LYS A 401 36.03 12.55 -9.78
N ASP A 402 35.32 12.20 -8.73
CA ASP A 402 35.58 10.96 -8.01
C ASP A 402 35.48 9.82 -9.03
N ASN A 403 36.63 9.31 -9.47
CA ASN A 403 36.69 7.97 -10.00
C ASN A 403 36.48 7.08 -8.79
N VAL A 404 35.21 6.84 -8.45
CA VAL A 404 34.84 5.93 -7.38
C VAL A 404 35.42 4.58 -7.75
N SER A 405 36.49 4.22 -7.06
CA SER A 405 36.91 2.84 -6.90
C SER A 405 35.71 2.07 -6.35
N GLU A 406 35.16 1.18 -7.17
CA GLU A 406 34.43 -0.03 -6.76
C GLU A 406 33.55 0.14 -5.51
N GLY A 407 32.53 1.01 -5.58
CA GLY A 407 31.50 1.03 -4.55
C GLY A 407 30.69 -0.26 -4.61
N SER A 408 30.72 -1.05 -3.54
CA SER A 408 29.78 -2.15 -3.36
C SER A 408 28.54 -1.66 -2.59
N TYR A 409 27.36 -1.96 -3.09
CA TYR A 409 26.07 -1.57 -2.51
C TYR A 409 25.42 -2.76 -1.81
N ILE A 410 24.66 -2.45 -0.76
CA ILE A 410 23.92 -3.43 0.02
C ILE A 410 22.50 -3.56 -0.54
N VAL A 411 22.14 -4.77 -0.93
CA VAL A 411 20.76 -5.16 -1.23
C VAL A 411 20.18 -5.83 0.00
N THR A 412 19.26 -5.13 0.65
CA THR A 412 18.52 -5.64 1.81
C THR A 412 17.23 -6.30 1.35
N PHE A 413 16.95 -7.52 1.83
CA PHE A 413 15.73 -8.25 1.50
C PHE A 413 14.75 -8.20 2.68
N ASP A 414 13.78 -7.30 2.60
CA ASP A 414 12.68 -7.23 3.55
C ASP A 414 11.62 -8.28 3.18
N SER A 415 11.66 -9.41 3.87
CA SER A 415 10.70 -10.51 3.70
C SER A 415 9.25 -10.14 4.04
N ASN A 416 8.97 -8.94 4.56
CA ASN A 416 7.61 -8.43 4.80
C ASN A 416 6.72 -9.42 5.59
N GLY A 417 7.27 -9.90 6.71
CA GLY A 417 6.63 -10.87 7.61
C GLY A 417 6.84 -12.34 7.24
N GLY A 418 7.64 -12.66 6.21
CA GLY A 418 8.13 -14.03 5.95
C GLY A 418 9.40 -14.37 6.73
N ILE A 419 9.99 -15.53 6.43
CA ILE A 419 11.31 -15.93 6.94
C ILE A 419 12.37 -14.93 6.46
N LYS A 420 13.22 -14.50 7.40
CA LYS A 420 14.30 -13.54 7.14
C LYS A 420 15.23 -14.03 6.02
N VAL A 421 15.50 -13.14 5.07
CA VAL A 421 16.44 -13.35 3.97
C VAL A 421 17.71 -12.54 4.23
N PRO A 422 18.92 -13.13 4.15
CA PRO A 422 20.16 -12.38 4.33
C PRO A 422 20.37 -11.32 3.24
N SER A 423 20.89 -10.15 3.62
CA SER A 423 21.31 -9.12 2.65
C SER A 423 22.50 -9.59 1.82
N GLN A 424 22.65 -9.00 0.63
CA GLN A 424 23.77 -9.24 -0.27
C GLN A 424 24.52 -7.94 -0.54
N THR A 425 25.81 -8.05 -0.84
CA THR A 425 26.67 -6.92 -1.22
C THR A 425 27.14 -7.13 -2.65
N VAL A 426 26.91 -6.16 -3.53
CA VAL A 426 27.23 -6.25 -4.97
C VAL A 426 27.91 -5.00 -5.48
N ALA A 427 28.77 -5.11 -6.49
CA ALA A 427 29.48 -3.95 -7.06
C ALA A 427 28.54 -2.97 -7.77
N TYR A 428 28.99 -1.74 -7.98
CA TYR A 428 28.28 -0.73 -8.78
C TYR A 428 27.91 -1.29 -10.16
N LYS A 429 26.62 -1.17 -10.50
CA LYS A 429 26.01 -1.69 -11.72
C LYS A 429 26.03 -3.21 -11.87
N ALA A 430 26.37 -3.96 -10.82
CA ALA A 430 26.24 -5.40 -10.83
C ALA A 430 24.80 -5.84 -10.60
N LEU A 431 24.46 -7.03 -11.10
CA LEU A 431 23.22 -7.73 -10.81
C LEU A 431 23.35 -8.43 -9.45
N VAL A 432 22.29 -8.35 -8.64
CA VAL A 432 22.20 -9.13 -7.40
C VAL A 432 21.68 -10.53 -7.69
N LYS A 433 22.22 -11.54 -7.01
CA LYS A 433 21.73 -12.92 -7.18
C LYS A 433 20.39 -13.07 -6.49
N ALA A 434 19.41 -13.67 -7.16
CA ALA A 434 18.12 -13.98 -6.53
C ALA A 434 18.30 -14.83 -5.26
N PRO A 435 17.77 -14.42 -4.10
CA PRO A 435 17.75 -15.28 -2.93
C PRO A 435 16.75 -16.42 -3.13
N SER A 436 16.83 -17.46 -2.30
CA SER A 436 15.75 -18.44 -2.22
C SER A 436 14.44 -17.75 -1.83
N ASN A 437 13.34 -18.11 -2.50
CA ASN A 437 12.02 -17.55 -2.20
C ASN A 437 11.74 -17.67 -0.69
N PRO A 438 11.45 -16.55 -0.01
CA PRO A 438 11.11 -16.61 1.40
C PRO A 438 9.82 -17.41 1.56
N LYS A 439 9.61 -17.99 2.75
CA LYS A 439 8.35 -18.64 3.11
C LYS A 439 7.60 -17.80 4.14
N LYS A 440 6.28 -17.76 4.03
CA LYS A 440 5.38 -17.14 5.00
C LYS A 440 4.16 -18.06 5.13
N GLU A 441 3.86 -18.50 6.35
CA GLU A 441 2.79 -19.48 6.59
C GLU A 441 1.43 -18.93 6.15
N GLY A 442 0.72 -19.67 5.29
CA GLY A 442 -0.56 -19.25 4.72
C GLY A 442 -0.43 -18.15 3.67
N TYR A 443 0.75 -17.97 3.06
CA TYR A 443 0.97 -17.00 1.99
C TYR A 443 1.93 -17.54 0.91
N MET A 444 1.58 -17.29 -0.35
CA MET A 444 2.40 -17.56 -1.52
C MET A 444 3.28 -16.34 -1.86
N PHE A 445 4.56 -16.59 -2.10
CA PHE A 445 5.51 -15.55 -2.50
C PHE A 445 5.30 -15.15 -3.96
N ILE A 446 5.10 -13.86 -4.21
CA ILE A 446 4.82 -13.32 -5.56
C ILE A 446 6.07 -12.74 -6.21
N GLY A 447 6.94 -12.09 -5.44
CA GLY A 447 8.17 -11.49 -5.99
C GLY A 447 8.75 -10.40 -5.10
N TRP A 448 9.88 -9.86 -5.53
CA TRP A 448 10.59 -8.77 -4.87
C TRP A 448 10.29 -7.44 -5.55
N TYR A 449 10.07 -6.38 -4.77
CA TYR A 449 9.68 -5.05 -5.26
C TYR A 449 10.59 -3.95 -4.68
N LYS A 450 10.80 -2.88 -5.44
CA LYS A 450 11.67 -1.75 -5.04
C LYS A 450 11.06 -0.87 -3.96
N ASN A 451 9.77 -1.04 -3.66
CA ASN A 451 9.03 -0.25 -2.69
C ASN A 451 7.95 -1.07 -1.96
N LYS A 452 7.49 -0.55 -0.82
CA LYS A 452 6.50 -1.21 0.05
C LYS A 452 5.11 -1.22 -0.54
N GLU A 453 4.83 -0.32 -1.48
CA GLU A 453 3.57 -0.22 -2.19
C GLU A 453 3.46 -1.22 -3.35
N PHE A 454 4.53 -1.99 -3.61
CA PHE A 454 4.61 -3.02 -4.65
C PHE A 454 4.30 -2.53 -6.06
N THR A 455 4.65 -1.27 -6.37
CA THR A 455 4.36 -0.67 -7.69
C THR A 455 5.47 -0.89 -8.71
N LYS A 456 6.69 -1.26 -8.26
CA LYS A 456 7.83 -1.54 -9.15
C LYS A 456 8.52 -2.84 -8.75
N ALA A 457 8.37 -3.89 -9.56
CA ALA A 457 9.05 -5.16 -9.36
C ALA A 457 10.59 -5.00 -9.55
N TRP A 458 11.35 -5.89 -8.93
CA TRP A 458 12.79 -6.02 -9.13
C TRP A 458 13.09 -7.25 -10.01
N ASP A 459 13.84 -7.04 -11.08
CA ASP A 459 14.27 -8.08 -12.03
C ASP A 459 15.74 -8.44 -11.76
N PHE A 460 16.01 -9.63 -11.22
CA PHE A 460 17.36 -10.06 -10.84
C PHE A 460 18.32 -10.24 -12.02
N GLU A 461 17.80 -10.37 -13.24
CA GLU A 461 18.61 -10.56 -14.45
C GLU A 461 18.91 -9.23 -15.16
N LYS A 462 18.25 -8.12 -14.77
CA LYS A 462 18.32 -6.84 -15.49
C LYS A 462 18.57 -5.62 -14.62
N ASP A 463 18.04 -5.61 -13.41
CA ASP A 463 18.13 -4.44 -12.55
C ASP A 463 19.53 -4.33 -11.94
N GLU A 464 20.25 -3.31 -12.39
CA GLU A 464 21.56 -2.94 -11.88
C GLU A 464 21.45 -2.23 -10.52
N VAL A 465 22.29 -2.63 -9.56
CA VAL A 465 22.38 -1.97 -8.26
C VAL A 465 23.30 -0.76 -8.37
N THR A 466 22.74 0.44 -8.21
CA THR A 466 23.47 1.71 -8.30
C THR A 466 23.53 2.48 -6.98
N VAL A 467 22.75 2.06 -5.98
CA VAL A 467 22.66 2.59 -4.62
C VAL A 467 22.29 1.45 -3.66
N ASP A 468 22.48 1.65 -2.35
CA ASP A 468 21.90 0.76 -1.35
C ASP A 468 20.38 0.71 -1.53
N ILE A 469 19.83 -0.50 -1.63
CA ILE A 469 18.41 -0.71 -1.92
C ILE A 469 17.80 -1.75 -1.00
N THR A 470 16.55 -1.53 -0.60
CA THR A 470 15.73 -2.54 0.08
C THR A 470 14.70 -3.08 -0.90
N LEU A 471 14.68 -4.39 -1.07
CA LEU A 471 13.68 -5.11 -1.85
C LEU A 471 12.65 -5.72 -0.90
N TYR A 472 11.37 -5.53 -1.20
CA TYR A 472 10.24 -5.94 -0.38
C TYR A 472 9.56 -7.15 -0.99
N ALA A 473 9.41 -8.22 -0.20
CA ALA A 473 8.65 -9.40 -0.60
C ALA A 473 7.16 -9.07 -0.65
N ARG A 474 6.54 -9.39 -1.79
CA ARG A 474 5.09 -9.37 -1.93
C ARG A 474 4.52 -10.77 -1.75
N TRP A 475 3.39 -10.82 -1.05
CA TRP A 475 2.71 -12.05 -0.68
C TRP A 475 1.27 -12.04 -1.18
N MET A 476 0.78 -13.20 -1.60
CA MET A 476 -0.63 -13.49 -1.78
C MET A 476 -1.07 -14.39 -0.65
N GLN A 477 -2.15 -14.06 0.05
CA GLN A 477 -2.67 -14.93 1.11
C GLN A 477 -3.17 -16.23 0.48
N GLU A 478 -2.70 -17.37 0.99
CA GLU A 478 -3.31 -18.66 0.73
C GLU A 478 -4.66 -18.65 1.43
N SER A 479 -5.72 -18.61 0.65
CA SER A 479 -7.08 -18.73 1.13
C SER A 479 -7.35 -20.19 1.49
N ASN A 480 -7.16 -20.53 2.76
CA ASN A 480 -7.68 -21.78 3.31
C ASN A 480 -9.21 -21.68 3.39
N GLY A 481 -9.93 -22.53 2.66
CA GLY A 481 -11.39 -22.65 2.81
C GLY A 481 -12.24 -22.67 1.54
N CYS A 482 -11.66 -22.64 0.34
CA CYS A 482 -12.43 -22.89 -0.89
C CYS A 482 -12.34 -24.36 -1.30
N ASP A 483 -13.15 -25.24 -0.69
CA ASP A 483 -13.38 -26.61 -1.18
C ASP A 483 -14.32 -26.61 -2.39
N ILE A 484 -13.91 -25.93 -3.46
CA ILE A 484 -14.69 -25.82 -4.69
C ILE A 484 -14.33 -27.00 -5.60
N THR A 485 -15.34 -27.80 -5.94
CA THR A 485 -15.25 -28.87 -6.94
C THR A 485 -16.13 -28.53 -8.13
N PHE A 486 -15.71 -28.95 -9.33
CA PHE A 486 -16.46 -28.69 -10.56
C PHE A 486 -16.91 -30.00 -11.20
N LYS A 487 -18.16 -30.04 -11.65
CA LYS A 487 -18.78 -31.25 -12.21
C LYS A 487 -18.27 -31.63 -13.61
N ASP A 488 -17.57 -30.72 -14.28
CA ASP A 488 -17.28 -30.76 -15.71
C ASP A 488 -15.79 -30.66 -16.05
N ILE A 489 -14.91 -30.86 -15.06
CA ILE A 489 -13.46 -30.88 -15.27
C ILE A 489 -12.87 -32.29 -15.32
N ASP A 490 -13.67 -33.31 -14.98
CA ASP A 490 -13.21 -34.70 -15.02
C ASP A 490 -12.71 -35.06 -16.42
N HIS A 491 -11.51 -35.65 -16.50
CA HIS A 491 -10.81 -36.01 -17.75
C HIS A 491 -10.33 -34.81 -18.59
N ASN A 492 -10.40 -33.58 -18.06
CA ASN A 492 -9.76 -32.44 -18.71
C ASN A 492 -8.25 -32.44 -18.44
N TRP A 493 -7.44 -32.13 -19.45
CA TRP A 493 -5.98 -32.07 -19.32
C TRP A 493 -5.48 -31.04 -18.30
N ALA A 494 -6.29 -30.03 -17.98
CA ALA A 494 -5.98 -29.00 -16.99
C ALA A 494 -6.65 -29.25 -15.62
N GLN A 495 -7.25 -30.41 -15.39
CA GLN A 495 -8.03 -30.72 -14.18
C GLN A 495 -7.29 -30.34 -12.89
N ASP A 496 -6.08 -30.87 -12.69
CA ASP A 496 -5.29 -30.62 -11.48
C ASP A 496 -4.94 -29.14 -11.31
N MET A 497 -4.56 -28.48 -12.42
CA MET A 497 -4.24 -27.04 -12.42
C MET A 497 -5.46 -26.20 -12.05
N ILE A 498 -6.64 -26.53 -12.61
CA ILE A 498 -7.91 -25.85 -12.30
C ILE A 498 -8.24 -26.02 -10.83
N GLN A 499 -8.11 -27.24 -10.30
CA GLN A 499 -8.46 -27.56 -8.93
C GLN A 499 -7.52 -26.87 -7.93
N GLU A 500 -6.21 -26.82 -8.22
CA GLU A 500 -5.25 -26.08 -7.40
C GLU A 500 -5.50 -24.57 -7.39
N VAL A 501 -5.83 -23.97 -8.54
CA VAL A 501 -6.17 -22.55 -8.59
C VAL A 501 -7.52 -22.27 -7.89
N ALA A 502 -8.47 -23.22 -7.94
CA ALA A 502 -9.77 -23.10 -7.28
C ALA A 502 -9.68 -23.19 -5.75
N LYS A 503 -8.81 -24.07 -5.21
CA LYS A 503 -8.52 -24.16 -3.77
C LYS A 503 -8.10 -22.81 -3.15
N ARG A 504 -7.53 -21.93 -3.99
CA ARG A 504 -7.09 -20.58 -3.63
C ARG A 504 -8.17 -19.51 -3.86
N CYS A 505 -9.42 -19.90 -4.05
CA CYS A 505 -10.56 -19.01 -4.30
C CYS A 505 -10.41 -18.09 -5.54
N ILE A 506 -9.42 -18.32 -6.40
CA ILE A 506 -9.20 -17.53 -7.62
C ILE A 506 -10.30 -17.87 -8.64
N ILE A 507 -10.57 -19.16 -8.80
CA ILE A 507 -11.63 -19.69 -9.65
C ILE A 507 -12.78 -20.17 -8.75
N LYS A 508 -13.98 -19.65 -9.01
CA LYS A 508 -15.22 -20.08 -8.32
C LYS A 508 -16.21 -20.84 -9.21
N GLY A 509 -15.92 -20.94 -10.52
CA GLY A 509 -16.85 -21.51 -11.49
C GLY A 509 -18.12 -20.67 -11.69
N TYR A 510 -19.13 -21.30 -12.26
CA TYR A 510 -20.47 -20.76 -12.45
C TYR A 510 -21.40 -21.27 -11.33
N PRO A 511 -22.53 -20.58 -11.07
CA PRO A 511 -23.49 -20.98 -10.03
C PRO A 511 -24.04 -22.41 -10.18
N ASP A 512 -24.03 -22.97 -11.39
CA ASP A 512 -24.44 -24.36 -11.67
C ASP A 512 -23.42 -25.43 -11.18
N GLY A 513 -22.28 -25.00 -10.66
CA GLY A 513 -21.18 -25.86 -10.21
C GLY A 513 -20.25 -26.31 -11.35
N THR A 514 -20.27 -25.65 -12.50
CA THR A 514 -19.38 -25.92 -13.64
C THR A 514 -18.22 -24.92 -13.72
N PHE A 515 -17.08 -25.34 -14.27
CA PHE A 515 -15.97 -24.46 -14.63
C PHE A 515 -16.00 -24.07 -16.12
N ARG A 516 -16.54 -24.93 -16.97
CA ARG A 516 -16.59 -24.84 -18.44
C ARG A 516 -15.20 -24.71 -19.06
N PRO A 517 -14.32 -25.73 -18.91
CA PRO A 517 -12.91 -25.62 -19.27
C PRO A 517 -12.65 -25.33 -20.76
N ASN A 518 -13.56 -25.76 -21.63
CA ASN A 518 -13.43 -25.64 -23.08
C ASN A 518 -14.09 -24.37 -23.65
N ASP A 519 -14.87 -23.65 -22.85
CA ASP A 519 -15.43 -22.37 -23.28
C ASP A 519 -14.32 -21.33 -23.46
N LEU A 520 -14.51 -20.43 -24.44
CA LEU A 520 -13.57 -19.33 -24.67
C LEU A 520 -13.56 -18.34 -23.49
N ALA A 521 -12.37 -17.87 -23.13
CA ALA A 521 -12.19 -16.95 -22.02
C ALA A 521 -12.64 -15.53 -22.42
N GLN A 522 -13.59 -14.97 -21.69
CA GLN A 522 -13.99 -13.56 -21.83
C GLN A 522 -13.07 -12.63 -21.04
N ARG A 523 -12.88 -11.41 -21.54
CA ARG A 523 -12.01 -10.38 -20.92
C ARG A 523 -12.38 -10.11 -19.46
N GLN A 524 -13.67 -10.04 -19.13
CA GLN A 524 -14.13 -9.80 -17.77
C GLN A 524 -13.76 -10.93 -16.78
N HIS A 525 -13.83 -12.19 -17.23
CA HIS A 525 -13.47 -13.33 -16.38
C HIS A 525 -11.96 -13.41 -16.15
N VAL A 526 -11.16 -13.06 -17.15
CA VAL A 526 -9.70 -12.93 -17.02
C VAL A 526 -9.34 -11.87 -15.99
N VAL A 527 -9.96 -10.69 -16.07
CA VAL A 527 -9.77 -9.61 -15.09
C VAL A 527 -10.13 -10.09 -13.68
N LEU A 528 -11.27 -10.74 -13.52
CA LEU A 528 -11.72 -11.25 -12.22
C LEU A 528 -10.72 -12.25 -11.61
N MET A 529 -10.18 -13.16 -12.43
CA MET A 529 -9.19 -14.14 -11.96
C MET A 529 -7.88 -13.47 -11.54
N ILE A 530 -7.38 -12.52 -12.35
CA ILE A 530 -6.16 -11.76 -12.02
C ILE A 530 -6.36 -10.90 -10.77
N ASP A 531 -7.53 -10.25 -10.62
CA ASP A 531 -7.86 -9.43 -9.45
C ASP A 531 -7.86 -10.27 -8.16
N ARG A 532 -8.53 -11.43 -8.17
CA ARG A 532 -8.58 -12.35 -7.04
C ARG A 532 -7.21 -12.90 -6.69
N ALA A 533 -6.39 -13.19 -7.70
CA ALA A 533 -5.03 -13.64 -7.49
C ALA A 533 -4.18 -12.52 -6.87
N LEU A 534 -4.11 -11.35 -7.51
CA LEU A 534 -3.01 -10.41 -7.24
C LEU A 534 -3.40 -9.20 -6.39
N GLN A 535 -4.67 -8.77 -6.39
CA GLN A 535 -5.11 -7.51 -5.75
C GLN A 535 -4.14 -6.34 -6.05
N PRO A 536 -3.88 -6.00 -7.33
CA PRO A 536 -2.76 -5.15 -7.71
C PRO A 536 -2.90 -3.69 -7.25
N ALA A 537 -1.78 -3.11 -6.83
CA ALA A 537 -1.70 -1.72 -6.37
C ALA A 537 -1.88 -0.73 -7.55
N PRO A 538 -2.53 0.43 -7.32
CA PRO A 538 -2.73 1.43 -8.36
C PRO A 538 -1.43 2.18 -8.69
N ILE A 539 -1.16 2.40 -9.97
CA ILE A 539 -0.06 3.23 -10.49
C ILE A 539 -0.53 4.48 -11.24
N ARG A 540 -1.84 4.52 -11.58
CA ARG A 540 -2.49 5.63 -12.26
C ARG A 540 -3.94 5.77 -11.80
N GLU A 541 -4.51 6.94 -12.08
CA GLU A 541 -5.94 7.17 -11.91
C GLU A 541 -6.78 6.38 -12.94
N ALA A 542 -8.01 6.06 -12.55
CA ALA A 542 -8.94 5.35 -13.42
C ALA A 542 -9.53 6.26 -14.48
N VAL A 543 -9.74 5.72 -15.68
CA VAL A 543 -10.49 6.36 -16.76
C VAL A 543 -11.70 5.49 -17.07
N LEU A 544 -12.90 6.04 -16.95
CA LEU A 544 -14.12 5.28 -17.17
C LEU A 544 -14.19 4.77 -18.61
N PHE A 545 -14.44 3.47 -18.77
CA PHE A 545 -14.77 2.89 -20.05
C PHE A 545 -16.22 3.17 -20.42
N SER A 546 -16.49 3.48 -21.68
CA SER A 546 -17.82 3.82 -22.18
C SER A 546 -18.82 2.67 -22.07
N ASP A 547 -18.33 1.42 -22.05
CA ASP A 547 -19.10 0.18 -22.03
C ASP A 547 -19.01 -0.58 -20.70
N VAL A 548 -18.40 0.01 -19.68
CA VAL A 548 -18.35 -0.55 -18.31
C VAL A 548 -18.93 0.48 -17.35
N PRO A 549 -20.26 0.57 -17.22
CA PRO A 549 -20.89 1.48 -16.25
C PRO A 549 -20.54 1.06 -14.82
N LYS A 550 -20.66 1.98 -13.85
CA LYS A 550 -20.45 1.69 -12.41
C LYS A 550 -21.31 0.56 -11.87
N SER A 551 -22.44 0.27 -12.52
CA SER A 551 -23.34 -0.84 -12.21
C SER A 551 -22.89 -2.19 -12.78
N HIS A 552 -21.86 -2.24 -13.62
CA HIS A 552 -21.35 -3.48 -14.18
C HIS A 552 -20.78 -4.36 -13.07
N VAL A 553 -21.12 -5.65 -13.07
CA VAL A 553 -20.76 -6.62 -12.00
C VAL A 553 -19.27 -6.72 -11.72
N TYR A 554 -18.44 -6.41 -12.72
CA TYR A 554 -16.97 -6.40 -12.61
C TYR A 554 -16.35 -5.00 -12.68
N PHE A 555 -17.14 -3.93 -12.48
CA PHE A 555 -16.67 -2.55 -12.59
C PHE A 555 -15.44 -2.29 -11.70
N GLU A 556 -15.49 -2.70 -10.44
CA GLU A 556 -14.40 -2.49 -9.48
C GLU A 556 -13.13 -3.24 -9.87
N GLN A 557 -13.24 -4.49 -10.31
CA GLN A 557 -12.10 -5.32 -10.71
C GLN A 557 -11.46 -4.80 -12.00
N ILE A 558 -12.29 -4.44 -12.99
CA ILE A 558 -11.82 -3.81 -14.24
C ILE A 558 -11.12 -2.49 -13.92
N THR A 559 -11.70 -1.66 -13.06
CA THR A 559 -11.11 -0.39 -12.62
C THR A 559 -9.79 -0.62 -11.89
N ARG A 560 -9.70 -1.61 -11.01
CA ARG A 560 -8.47 -1.92 -10.27
C ARG A 560 -7.34 -2.32 -11.20
N LEU A 561 -7.59 -3.24 -12.13
CA LEU A 561 -6.56 -3.67 -13.08
C LEU A 561 -6.20 -2.56 -14.07
N GLN A 562 -7.13 -1.65 -14.40
CA GLN A 562 -6.82 -0.47 -15.19
C GLN A 562 -5.89 0.47 -14.43
N ARG A 563 -6.19 0.77 -13.16
CA ARG A 563 -5.34 1.60 -12.29
C ARG A 563 -3.96 0.99 -12.07
N ALA A 564 -3.86 -0.35 -12.06
CA ALA A 564 -2.60 -1.07 -12.00
C ALA A 564 -1.82 -1.09 -13.34
N GLY A 565 -2.39 -0.55 -14.43
CA GLY A 565 -1.76 -0.55 -15.75
C GLY A 565 -1.76 -1.91 -16.46
N ILE A 566 -2.48 -2.90 -15.93
CA ILE A 566 -2.49 -4.28 -16.46
C ILE A 566 -3.43 -4.40 -17.65
N VAL A 567 -4.60 -3.78 -17.57
CA VAL A 567 -5.58 -3.77 -18.64
C VAL A 567 -5.90 -2.36 -19.10
N ASP A 568 -6.25 -2.26 -20.37
CA ASP A 568 -6.79 -1.04 -20.96
C ASP A 568 -7.85 -1.39 -22.01
N GLY A 569 -8.54 -0.36 -22.46
CA GLY A 569 -9.52 -0.44 -23.52
C GLY A 569 -8.96 -0.03 -24.88
N SER A 570 -9.79 -0.14 -25.90
CA SER A 570 -9.55 0.41 -27.23
C SER A 570 -10.66 1.42 -27.54
N ASN A 571 -10.30 2.62 -27.98
CA ASN A 571 -11.25 3.70 -28.28
C ASN A 571 -12.23 4.00 -27.13
N GLY A 572 -11.73 3.97 -25.88
CA GLY A 572 -12.52 4.22 -24.69
C GLY A 572 -13.43 3.08 -24.23
N ALA A 573 -13.43 1.92 -24.91
CA ALA A 573 -14.23 0.75 -24.53
C ALA A 573 -13.34 -0.42 -24.07
N PHE A 574 -13.74 -1.13 -23.01
CA PHE A 574 -13.04 -2.30 -22.47
C PHE A 574 -13.48 -3.62 -23.13
N ARG A 575 -14.74 -3.71 -23.54
CA ARG A 575 -15.42 -4.86 -24.15
C ARG A 575 -15.41 -6.10 -23.25
N PRO A 576 -16.15 -6.07 -22.13
CA PRO A 576 -16.07 -7.12 -21.10
C PRO A 576 -16.45 -8.53 -21.59
N ASN A 577 -17.37 -8.62 -22.55
CA ASN A 577 -17.88 -9.88 -23.09
C ASN A 577 -17.06 -10.43 -24.27
N ASP A 578 -16.14 -9.66 -24.83
CA ASP A 578 -15.28 -10.13 -25.92
C ASP A 578 -14.35 -11.25 -25.42
N TYR A 579 -14.09 -12.22 -26.29
CA TYR A 579 -13.10 -13.25 -26.03
C TYR A 579 -11.69 -12.67 -26.15
N ILE A 580 -10.79 -13.16 -25.30
CA ILE A 580 -9.40 -12.71 -25.30
C ILE A 580 -8.53 -13.58 -26.21
N THR A 581 -7.63 -12.95 -26.97
CA THR A 581 -6.65 -13.69 -27.78
C THR A 581 -5.45 -14.13 -26.95
N ARG A 582 -4.70 -15.10 -27.44
CA ARG A 582 -3.47 -15.58 -26.78
C ARG A 582 -2.40 -14.48 -26.66
N ALA A 583 -2.29 -13.60 -27.64
CA ALA A 583 -1.43 -12.40 -27.57
C ALA A 583 -1.87 -11.41 -26.49
N GLN A 584 -3.18 -11.17 -26.35
CA GLN A 584 -3.72 -10.31 -25.29
C GLN A 584 -3.51 -10.92 -23.90
N MET A 585 -3.72 -12.24 -23.76
CA MET A 585 -3.37 -12.98 -22.54
C MET A 585 -1.90 -12.79 -22.20
N ALA A 586 -1.00 -12.90 -23.18
CA ALA A 586 0.44 -12.77 -22.95
C ALA A 586 0.78 -11.40 -22.34
N LYS A 587 0.24 -10.34 -22.92
CA LYS A 587 0.39 -8.98 -22.39
C LYS A 587 -0.16 -8.84 -20.97
N ILE A 588 -1.38 -9.33 -20.70
CA ILE A 588 -1.99 -9.24 -19.37
C ILE A 588 -1.14 -9.97 -18.34
N MET A 589 -0.71 -11.20 -18.61
CA MET A 589 0.09 -11.99 -17.67
C MET A 589 1.45 -11.35 -17.38
N VAL A 590 2.16 -10.89 -18.42
CA VAL A 590 3.45 -10.21 -18.24
C VAL A 590 3.30 -8.97 -17.36
N LEU A 591 2.30 -8.12 -17.61
CA LEU A 591 2.07 -6.93 -16.82
C LEU A 591 1.60 -7.26 -15.39
N ALA A 592 0.70 -8.23 -15.24
CA ALA A 592 0.14 -8.64 -13.96
C ALA A 592 1.22 -9.18 -13.01
N PHE A 593 2.14 -9.98 -13.54
CA PHE A 593 3.23 -10.58 -12.77
C PHE A 593 4.52 -9.74 -12.77
N GLY A 594 4.48 -8.52 -13.33
CA GLY A 594 5.63 -7.61 -13.34
C GLY A 594 6.83 -8.12 -14.15
N LEU A 595 6.58 -8.95 -15.16
CA LEU A 595 7.59 -9.43 -16.10
C LEU A 595 7.90 -8.36 -17.17
N THR A 596 9.07 -8.45 -17.78
CA THR A 596 9.53 -7.48 -18.79
C THR A 596 9.28 -8.00 -20.22
N PRO A 597 8.58 -7.27 -21.11
CA PRO A 597 8.22 -7.74 -22.47
C PRO A 597 9.37 -7.61 -23.47
N GLU A 598 10.37 -8.48 -23.37
CA GLU A 598 11.59 -8.44 -24.16
C GLU A 598 11.99 -9.83 -24.65
N GLY A 599 12.88 -9.89 -25.64
CA GLY A 599 13.36 -11.14 -26.21
C GLY A 599 12.72 -11.50 -27.54
N ASN A 600 13.16 -12.62 -28.10
CA ASN A 600 12.63 -13.19 -29.34
C ASN A 600 11.88 -14.48 -29.00
N SER A 601 10.60 -14.54 -29.38
CA SER A 601 9.80 -15.75 -29.21
C SER A 601 10.46 -16.94 -29.90
N THR A 602 10.49 -18.09 -29.22
CA THR A 602 10.96 -19.36 -29.77
C THR A 602 9.90 -20.10 -30.59
N PHE A 603 8.64 -19.66 -30.51
CA PHE A 603 7.53 -20.23 -31.28
C PHE A 603 7.59 -19.85 -32.76
N LYS A 604 7.32 -20.82 -33.63
CA LYS A 604 7.54 -20.72 -35.09
C LYS A 604 6.63 -19.71 -35.80
N ASP A 605 5.44 -19.46 -35.26
CA ASP A 605 4.40 -18.63 -35.87
C ASP A 605 4.29 -17.23 -35.24
N VAL A 606 5.26 -16.83 -34.42
CA VAL A 606 5.32 -15.50 -33.81
C VAL A 606 6.32 -14.64 -34.58
N ASP A 607 5.79 -13.77 -35.45
CA ASP A 607 6.60 -12.78 -36.16
C ASP A 607 7.20 -11.76 -35.17
N ARG A 608 8.48 -11.40 -35.36
CA ARG A 608 9.17 -10.40 -34.53
C ARG A 608 8.52 -9.02 -34.59
N SER A 609 7.85 -8.68 -35.69
CA SER A 609 7.10 -7.43 -35.82
C SER A 609 5.70 -7.48 -35.20
N HIS A 610 5.25 -8.65 -34.73
CA HIS A 610 3.96 -8.77 -34.06
C HIS A 610 3.99 -7.96 -32.75
N TRP A 611 2.96 -7.15 -32.50
CA TRP A 611 2.90 -6.24 -31.34
C TRP A 611 3.08 -6.94 -29.99
N ALA A 612 2.72 -8.23 -29.92
CA ALA A 612 2.85 -9.06 -28.73
C ALA A 612 4.15 -9.89 -28.66
N SER A 613 5.05 -9.82 -29.66
CA SER A 613 6.22 -10.70 -29.76
C SER A 613 7.06 -10.72 -28.47
N GLY A 614 7.38 -9.55 -27.92
CA GLY A 614 8.14 -9.44 -26.67
C GLY A 614 7.40 -10.04 -25.47
N TYR A 615 6.09 -9.82 -25.35
CA TYR A 615 5.29 -10.41 -24.27
C TYR A 615 5.22 -11.94 -24.36
N ILE A 616 5.10 -12.48 -25.58
CA ILE A 616 5.05 -13.92 -25.82
C ILE A 616 6.40 -14.55 -25.50
N ALA A 617 7.50 -13.90 -25.90
CA ALA A 617 8.85 -14.33 -25.58
C ALA A 617 9.06 -14.45 -24.07
N SER A 618 8.69 -13.41 -23.30
CA SER A 618 8.79 -13.43 -21.84
C SER A 618 8.03 -14.60 -21.23
N LEU A 619 6.79 -14.88 -21.65
CA LEU A 619 6.06 -16.02 -21.10
C LEU A 619 6.69 -17.37 -21.44
N ALA A 620 7.34 -17.49 -22.60
CA ALA A 620 8.05 -18.70 -22.99
C ALA A 620 9.30 -18.90 -22.12
N ASP A 621 10.09 -17.84 -21.91
CA ASP A 621 11.34 -17.88 -21.13
C ASP A 621 11.08 -18.29 -19.67
N TYR A 622 9.94 -17.87 -19.10
CA TYR A 622 9.52 -18.25 -17.75
C TYR A 622 8.73 -19.58 -17.71
N ASN A 623 8.65 -20.33 -18.81
CA ASN A 623 7.88 -21.58 -18.93
C ASN A 623 6.39 -21.44 -18.57
N ILE A 624 5.82 -20.23 -18.70
CA ILE A 624 4.41 -19.96 -18.44
C ILE A 624 3.58 -20.38 -19.67
N ALA A 625 4.04 -20.01 -20.86
CA ALA A 625 3.45 -20.38 -22.13
C ALA A 625 4.28 -21.46 -22.83
N LEU A 626 3.66 -22.60 -23.18
CA LEU A 626 4.37 -23.76 -23.75
C LEU A 626 4.14 -23.97 -25.26
N GLY A 627 3.19 -23.24 -25.87
CA GLY A 627 2.80 -23.47 -27.27
C GLY A 627 2.00 -24.75 -27.49
N ASP A 628 1.80 -25.11 -28.75
CA ASP A 628 1.22 -26.39 -29.19
C ASP A 628 2.30 -27.41 -29.58
N GLU A 629 1.89 -28.65 -29.86
CA GLU A 629 2.78 -29.77 -30.22
C GLU A 629 3.62 -29.51 -31.49
N ASN A 630 3.20 -28.55 -32.34
CA ASN A 630 3.94 -28.19 -33.55
C ASN A 630 4.97 -27.07 -33.30
N GLY A 631 5.05 -26.56 -32.07
CA GLY A 631 5.90 -25.44 -31.68
C GLY A 631 5.32 -24.07 -32.04
N ASN A 632 3.99 -23.97 -32.18
CA ASN A 632 3.30 -22.72 -32.49
C ASN A 632 2.64 -22.13 -31.23
N PHE A 633 2.63 -20.81 -31.12
CA PHE A 633 1.93 -20.09 -30.07
C PHE A 633 0.51 -19.69 -30.47
N ARG A 634 0.23 -19.41 -31.75
CA ARG A 634 -1.06 -18.95 -32.28
C ARG A 634 -1.56 -17.63 -31.68
N PRO A 635 -0.82 -16.52 -31.84
CA PRO A 635 -1.07 -15.26 -31.12
C PRO A 635 -2.45 -14.65 -31.35
N ASN A 636 -3.05 -14.87 -32.51
CA ASN A 636 -4.33 -14.27 -32.90
C ASN A 636 -5.55 -15.15 -32.60
N GLU A 637 -5.36 -16.38 -32.14
CA GLU A 637 -6.47 -17.26 -31.75
C GLU A 637 -6.97 -16.92 -30.34
N ASN A 638 -8.26 -17.14 -30.11
CA ASN A 638 -8.85 -17.07 -28.78
C ASN A 638 -8.42 -18.28 -27.95
N LEU A 639 -8.27 -18.10 -26.64
CA LEU A 639 -7.97 -19.21 -25.73
C LEU A 639 -9.17 -19.65 -24.90
N THR A 640 -9.16 -20.91 -24.50
CA THR A 640 -10.16 -21.45 -23.57
C THR A 640 -9.88 -21.04 -22.13
N ARG A 641 -10.87 -21.19 -21.27
CA ARG A 641 -10.74 -20.99 -19.82
C ARG A 641 -9.67 -21.89 -19.21
N ALA A 642 -9.61 -23.17 -19.61
CA ALA A 642 -8.55 -24.09 -19.17
C ALA A 642 -7.15 -23.63 -19.59
N GLN A 643 -6.98 -23.15 -20.82
CA GLN A 643 -5.69 -22.66 -21.31
C GLN A 643 -5.22 -21.42 -20.54
N PHE A 644 -6.14 -20.49 -20.23
CA PHE A 644 -5.83 -19.34 -19.40
C PHE A 644 -5.41 -19.77 -17.99
N THR A 645 -6.18 -20.67 -17.36
CA THR A 645 -5.89 -21.19 -16.02
C THR A 645 -4.55 -21.91 -15.95
N ALA A 646 -4.19 -22.69 -16.97
CA ALA A 646 -2.88 -23.34 -17.02
C ALA A 646 -1.72 -22.33 -17.06
N CYS A 647 -1.87 -21.21 -17.78
CA CYS A 647 -0.88 -20.13 -17.74
C CYS A 647 -0.83 -19.45 -16.37
N MET A 648 -2.00 -19.20 -15.76
CA MET A 648 -2.10 -18.64 -14.41
C MET A 648 -1.40 -19.55 -13.38
N TYR A 649 -1.69 -20.85 -13.40
CA TYR A 649 -1.11 -21.85 -12.51
C TYR A 649 0.43 -21.79 -12.53
N ARG A 650 1.03 -21.80 -13.73
CA ARG A 650 2.49 -21.70 -13.89
C ARG A 650 3.05 -20.36 -13.46
N ALA A 651 2.37 -19.26 -13.76
CA ALA A 651 2.79 -17.93 -13.34
C ALA A 651 2.75 -17.75 -11.82
N LEU A 652 1.85 -18.46 -11.13
CA LEU A 652 1.79 -18.52 -9.67
C LEU A 652 2.87 -19.45 -9.06
N GLY A 653 3.63 -20.17 -9.89
CA GLY A 653 4.68 -21.10 -9.44
C GLY A 653 4.13 -22.35 -8.75
N LEU A 654 2.92 -22.77 -9.12
CA LEU A 654 2.25 -23.96 -8.59
C LEU A 654 2.66 -25.23 -9.32
#